data_AF-A0A2S0NSF5-F1
#
_entry.id   AF-A0A2S0NSF5-F1
#
_cell.length_a   1.000
_cell.length_b   1.000
_cell.length_c   1.000
_cell.angle_alpha   90.00
_cell.angle_beta   90.00
_cell.angle_gamma   90.00
#
_symmetry.space_group_name_H-M   'P 1'
#
loop_
_entity.id
_entity.type
_entity.pdbx_description
1 polymer ?
#
loop_
_entity_poly.entity_id
_entity_poly.type
_entity_poly.pdbx_seq_one_letter_code
_entity_poly.pdbx_strand_id
1 'polypeptide(L)'
;MLHVKSNISKGDVVTDIYIRPFLFLLRRLEAVDGQDAEIIILPSFGVRSGELTLLSSRNVKPVSGLWRWLLRRCIVTGRPENKRDLDDITFDFFGEAYDALNDKNISVFRTGIERLTDTYTSIKRSYNYEVDKNYLDEVKESGFSHTFSDSFHYELRKFFRESVKSTEYSGEYFRESMLIPLRVYRKTQSTCFTDFRQFLLSLFRVWHVLNEWKAGLGGPLSASQELTHQALIRGYIGLWEGWSMTTITGKPGSEDSTGRLMYHLHNTARLLIPSVVADNASSVRYAHDVLCLWFNQSRFTRYWEEEYRWHSFFLTPDYLSLKETEPQWNMLLRGSKYKKDAALSIMFANALSDLRLLMAGYLIAHFESQKNIDLADLVNHLIMSELYEDRDTHDTLTPAFRRSVDIIDMILRIEHCNLHTNTSWYSGLSETIEVMNSYNERPYIPGRMYTGEYEDLGSLYGAFALLAIKLARPAEQVTQRVNEALAGGVFSYSSKDRIISILKRLKRDPSVPYEGYIISEADYATNVVFFNDVLDKYIDVFSRSKTADIVAAEVDQARLRNTDARLTNELPGALSEDVLLKYFTFTQNSECDRNWLAIYIPVGVSKEYVARELNQTDYGDFPSVSEVNRNILRRLHYVLWQSQAKLTIEVNNLETLLMEVAQRSADQNNYILVIYGSRFSEELRELVYQPERHDAFSIHVDVSARGSRSLPFRINNCLIYLVLNSEQEFSLMVSAESFGELRLFRYPDGTLFNTFYRSSDDPLEGVMKTLWEIEMEITDTPVARFEHR
;
A
#
# COMPACT_ATOMS: atom_id res chain seq x y z
N MET A 1 44.98 7.82 6.99
CA MET A 1 44.45 8.42 5.75
C MET A 1 45.39 9.52 5.29
N LEU A 2 45.56 9.69 3.99
CA LEU A 2 46.36 10.74 3.39
C LEU A 2 45.44 11.93 3.09
N HIS A 3 45.82 13.13 3.55
CA HIS A 3 44.98 14.32 3.47
C HIS A 3 45.53 15.31 2.44
N VAL A 4 44.68 15.75 1.52
CA VAL A 4 44.94 16.88 0.63
C VAL A 4 44.32 18.12 1.27
N LYS A 5 45.16 19.05 1.72
CA LYS A 5 44.72 20.28 2.38
C LYS A 5 44.88 21.50 1.48
N SER A 6 44.07 22.53 1.71
CA SER A 6 44.21 23.87 1.14
C SER A 6 44.28 24.92 2.25
N ASN A 7 45.11 25.93 2.07
CA ASN A 7 45.15 27.06 3.00
C ASN A 7 44.02 28.02 2.64
N ILE A 8 43.23 28.42 3.64
CA ILE A 8 42.13 29.39 3.47
C ILE A 8 42.32 30.55 4.44
N SER A 9 41.93 31.76 4.02
CA SER A 9 42.00 32.93 4.89
C SER A 9 41.03 32.75 6.08
N LYS A 10 41.34 33.40 7.20
CA LYS A 10 40.50 33.34 8.40
C LYS A 10 39.13 33.97 8.09
N GLY A 11 38.08 33.16 8.08
CA GLY A 11 36.70 33.59 7.79
C GLY A 11 36.20 33.27 6.38
N ASP A 12 37.03 32.72 5.50
CA ASP A 12 36.57 32.25 4.18
C ASP A 12 35.91 30.86 4.30
N VAL A 13 34.84 30.63 3.56
CA VAL A 13 34.16 29.33 3.40
C VAL A 13 34.24 28.87 1.95
N VAL A 14 33.97 27.59 1.70
CA VAL A 14 33.79 27.10 0.32
C VAL A 14 32.48 27.66 -0.22
N THR A 15 32.55 28.44 -1.30
CA THR A 15 31.39 29.09 -1.91
C THR A 15 30.89 28.36 -3.15
N ASP A 16 31.77 27.64 -3.86
CA ASP A 16 31.42 26.85 -5.04
C ASP A 16 32.48 25.78 -5.34
N ILE A 17 32.13 24.79 -6.17
CA ILE A 17 33.05 23.74 -6.66
C ILE A 17 32.87 23.60 -8.18
N TYR A 18 33.96 23.75 -8.93
CA TYR A 18 33.96 23.47 -10.37
C TYR A 18 33.83 21.96 -10.63
N ILE A 19 32.60 21.47 -10.76
CA ILE A 19 32.26 20.05 -10.81
C ILE A 19 32.97 19.30 -11.96
N ARG A 20 33.02 19.88 -13.16
CA ARG A 20 33.61 19.21 -14.34
C ARG A 20 35.10 18.90 -14.19
N PRO A 21 35.99 19.87 -13.88
CA PRO A 21 37.40 19.57 -13.63
C PRO A 21 37.59 18.73 -12.37
N PHE A 22 36.73 18.86 -11.37
CA PHE A 22 36.78 18.06 -10.15
C PHE A 22 36.55 16.56 -10.44
N LEU A 23 35.49 16.22 -11.16
CA LEU A 23 35.19 14.84 -11.58
C LEU A 23 36.30 14.25 -12.46
N PHE A 24 36.89 15.08 -13.33
CA PHE A 24 38.03 14.65 -14.15
C PHE A 24 39.23 14.21 -13.30
N LEU A 25 39.51 14.93 -12.21
CA LEU A 25 40.60 14.59 -11.28
C LEU A 25 40.29 13.33 -10.48
N LEU A 26 39.06 13.15 -10.00
CA LEU A 26 38.66 11.96 -9.24
C LEU A 26 38.78 10.67 -10.07
N ARG A 27 38.44 10.71 -11.35
CA ARG A 27 38.57 9.57 -12.28
C ARG A 27 40.01 9.10 -12.49
N ARG A 28 41.01 9.87 -12.05
CA ARG A 28 42.44 9.54 -12.14
C ARG A 28 43.00 8.93 -10.86
N LEU A 29 42.16 8.69 -9.85
CA LEU A 29 42.55 8.00 -8.63
C LEU A 29 42.46 6.49 -8.85
N GLU A 30 43.51 5.78 -8.48
CA GLU A 30 43.60 4.31 -8.60
C GLU A 30 43.83 3.69 -7.21
N ALA A 31 43.20 2.56 -6.95
CA ALA A 31 43.47 1.77 -5.75
C ALA A 31 44.89 1.17 -5.79
N VAL A 32 45.47 0.93 -4.62
CA VAL A 32 46.68 0.10 -4.50
C VAL A 32 46.28 -1.35 -4.70
N ASP A 33 47.04 -2.10 -5.50
CA ASP A 33 46.68 -3.45 -5.92
C ASP A 33 46.38 -4.38 -4.71
N GLY A 34 45.20 -5.00 -4.71
CA GLY A 34 44.75 -5.92 -3.67
C GLY A 34 44.17 -5.27 -2.41
N GLN A 35 43.90 -3.95 -2.40
CA GLN A 35 43.28 -3.25 -1.26
C GLN A 35 42.10 -2.38 -1.69
N ASP A 36 41.03 -2.36 -0.88
CA ASP A 36 39.90 -1.47 -1.08
C ASP A 36 40.30 -0.02 -0.82
N ALA A 37 40.05 0.84 -1.81
CA ALA A 37 40.30 2.27 -1.74
C ALA A 37 39.11 3.01 -1.12
N GLU A 38 39.38 3.82 -0.11
CA GLU A 38 38.38 4.68 0.53
C GLU A 38 38.74 6.14 0.25
N ILE A 39 37.77 6.91 -0.25
CA ILE A 39 37.93 8.34 -0.52
C ILE A 39 36.78 9.09 0.15
N ILE A 40 37.13 9.99 1.05
CA ILE A 40 36.18 10.90 1.70
C ILE A 40 36.36 12.28 1.07
N ILE A 41 35.29 12.75 0.43
CA ILE A 41 35.24 13.99 -0.33
C ILE A 41 34.27 14.95 0.34
N LEU A 42 34.72 15.65 1.37
CA LEU A 42 34.05 16.82 1.93
C LEU A 42 35.10 17.66 2.66
N PRO A 43 34.99 19.00 2.70
CA PRO A 43 35.58 19.74 3.80
C PRO A 43 34.91 19.26 5.09
N SER A 44 35.60 18.39 5.84
CA SER A 44 35.12 17.94 7.14
C SER A 44 34.90 19.16 8.03
N PHE A 45 33.68 19.33 8.54
CA PHE A 45 33.33 20.31 9.55
C PHE A 45 34.29 20.18 10.74
N GLY A 46 35.16 21.18 10.87
CA GLY A 46 36.24 21.19 11.84
C GLY A 46 37.10 22.42 11.57
N VAL A 47 36.55 23.60 11.85
CA VAL A 47 37.23 24.89 11.68
C VAL A 47 38.41 24.96 12.67
N ARG A 48 39.54 24.37 12.30
CA ARG A 48 40.84 24.85 12.77
C ARG A 48 41.23 25.97 11.81
N SER A 49 41.31 27.19 12.34
CA SER A 49 41.58 28.38 11.53
C SER A 49 42.83 28.17 10.66
N GLY A 50 42.68 28.31 9.34
CA GLY A 50 43.78 28.40 8.38
C GLY A 50 43.99 27.20 7.45
N GLU A 51 43.39 26.03 7.71
CA GLU A 51 43.55 24.84 6.83
C GLU A 51 42.21 24.10 6.59
N LEU A 52 41.89 23.87 5.31
CA LEU A 52 40.73 23.10 4.86
C LEU A 52 41.19 21.75 4.28
N THR A 53 40.77 20.64 4.88
CA THR A 53 41.00 19.30 4.30
C THR A 53 40.01 19.09 3.15
N LEU A 54 40.50 19.03 1.92
CA LEU A 54 39.67 18.90 0.72
C LEU A 54 39.29 17.45 0.41
N LEU A 55 40.21 16.53 0.69
CA LEU A 55 40.06 15.11 0.39
C LEU A 55 40.90 14.29 1.35
N SER A 56 40.32 13.22 1.87
CA SER A 56 41.02 12.21 2.67
C SER A 56 40.93 10.88 1.95
N SER A 57 42.05 10.18 1.78
CA SER A 57 42.05 8.87 1.12
C SER A 57 42.80 7.80 1.91
N ARG A 58 42.42 6.54 1.69
CA ARG A 58 43.07 5.34 2.20
C ARG A 58 43.26 4.36 1.06
N ASN A 59 44.43 3.73 0.97
CA ASN A 59 44.76 2.71 -0.04
C ASN A 59 44.61 3.18 -1.50
N VAL A 60 44.80 4.48 -1.76
CA VAL A 60 44.84 5.07 -3.11
C VAL A 60 46.31 5.34 -3.48
N LYS A 61 46.71 5.06 -4.73
CA LYS A 61 48.06 5.32 -5.22
C LYS A 61 48.46 6.79 -5.02
N PRO A 62 49.74 7.10 -4.74
CA PRO A 62 50.18 8.46 -4.45
C PRO A 62 49.87 9.43 -5.62
N VAL A 63 49.10 10.48 -5.32
CA VAL A 63 48.78 11.53 -6.31
C VAL A 63 49.90 12.55 -6.46
N SER A 64 50.14 12.97 -7.71
CA SER A 64 51.19 13.95 -8.05
C SER A 64 50.92 15.34 -7.45
N GLY A 65 51.98 16.15 -7.30
CA GLY A 65 51.84 17.53 -6.83
C GLY A 65 50.95 18.39 -7.73
N LEU A 66 51.02 18.17 -9.06
CA LEU A 66 50.17 18.85 -10.04
C LEU A 66 48.68 18.50 -9.85
N TRP A 67 48.38 17.22 -9.60
CA TRP A 67 47.01 16.78 -9.34
C TRP A 67 46.44 17.46 -8.08
N ARG A 68 47.22 17.51 -6.99
CA ARG A 68 46.81 18.19 -5.75
C ARG A 68 46.60 19.68 -5.96
N TRP A 69 47.44 20.32 -6.78
CA TRP A 69 47.32 21.73 -7.13
C TRP A 69 46.04 22.01 -7.94
N LEU A 70 45.73 21.17 -8.93
CA LEU A 70 44.49 21.28 -9.72
C LEU A 70 43.25 21.02 -8.86
N LEU A 71 43.30 20.06 -7.92
CA LEU A 71 42.20 19.79 -7.00
C LEU A 71 41.87 21.02 -6.15
N ARG A 72 42.88 21.72 -5.63
CA ARG A 72 42.69 22.96 -4.87
C ARG A 72 41.99 24.05 -5.68
N ARG A 73 42.26 24.13 -6.99
CA ARG A 73 41.65 25.11 -7.90
C ARG A 73 40.21 24.77 -8.30
N CYS A 74 39.78 23.54 -8.08
CA CYS A 74 38.38 23.15 -8.28
C CYS A 74 37.46 23.70 -7.18
N ILE A 75 38.01 24.14 -6.05
CA ILE A 75 37.24 24.60 -4.90
C ILE A 75 37.39 26.12 -4.80
N VAL A 76 36.27 26.81 -4.93
CA VAL A 76 36.19 28.27 -4.82
C VAL A 76 35.94 28.63 -3.37
N THR A 77 36.76 29.51 -2.83
CA THR A 77 36.64 30.00 -1.46
C THR A 77 36.40 31.49 -1.46
N GLY A 78 35.51 31.97 -0.59
CA GLY A 78 35.20 33.38 -0.46
C GLY A 78 34.62 33.69 0.92
N ARG A 79 34.46 34.99 1.20
CA ARG A 79 33.70 35.43 2.37
C ARG A 79 32.22 35.08 2.15
N PRO A 80 31.49 34.62 3.17
CA PRO A 80 30.05 34.46 3.05
C PRO A 80 29.45 35.83 2.69
N GLU A 81 28.74 35.93 1.57
CA GLU A 81 27.85 37.07 1.35
C GLU A 81 26.85 37.11 2.51
N ASN A 82 26.56 38.30 3.05
CA ASN A 82 25.42 38.50 3.93
C ASN A 82 24.13 38.28 3.12
N LYS A 83 23.82 37.03 2.82
CA LYS A 83 22.47 36.63 2.45
C LYS A 83 21.66 36.75 3.73
N ARG A 84 20.87 37.81 3.84
CA ARG A 84 19.76 37.83 4.80
C ARG A 84 18.87 36.67 4.39
N ASP A 85 18.68 35.72 5.29
CA ASP A 85 17.76 34.62 5.05
C ASP A 85 16.33 35.18 4.98
N LEU A 86 15.41 34.51 4.28
CA LEU A 86 13.99 34.90 4.31
C LEU A 86 13.46 34.89 5.75
N ASP A 87 14.02 34.01 6.59
CA ASP A 87 13.77 33.94 8.02
C ASP A 87 14.03 35.29 8.71
N ASP A 88 15.15 35.97 8.42
CA ASP A 88 15.50 37.28 8.99
C ASP A 88 14.48 38.35 8.62
N ILE A 89 14.03 38.35 7.36
CA ILE A 89 13.04 39.32 6.86
C ILE A 89 11.70 39.10 7.54
N THR A 90 11.28 37.84 7.71
CA THR A 90 10.00 37.54 8.37
C THR A 90 10.03 37.78 9.87
N PHE A 91 11.18 37.60 10.53
CA PHE A 91 11.37 37.91 11.94
C PHE A 91 11.19 39.41 12.22
N ASP A 92 11.72 40.28 11.35
CA ASP A 92 11.61 41.73 11.48
C ASP A 92 10.15 42.22 11.59
N PHE A 93 9.17 41.51 11.00
CA PHE A 93 7.76 41.88 11.15
C PHE A 93 7.27 41.80 12.60
N PHE A 94 7.83 40.89 13.39
CA PHE A 94 7.43 40.66 14.78
C PHE A 94 8.19 41.54 15.78
N GLY A 95 9.27 42.24 15.35
CA GLY A 95 10.17 42.98 16.23
C GLY A 95 9.47 43.97 17.16
N GLU A 96 8.61 44.85 16.62
CA GLU A 96 7.86 45.83 17.42
C GLU A 96 6.95 45.15 18.46
N ALA A 97 6.33 44.03 18.10
CA ALA A 97 5.48 43.27 19.01
C ALA A 97 6.30 42.55 20.10
N TYR A 98 7.49 42.02 19.77
CA TYR A 98 8.40 41.43 20.75
C TYR A 98 8.93 42.47 21.74
N ASP A 99 9.37 43.63 21.26
CA ASP A 99 9.85 44.71 22.12
C ASP A 99 8.75 45.16 23.09
N ALA A 100 7.53 45.37 22.58
CA ALA A 100 6.38 45.75 23.41
C ALA A 100 5.94 44.66 24.40
N LEU A 101 6.11 43.38 24.05
CA LEU A 101 5.85 42.25 24.94
C LEU A 101 6.86 42.25 26.11
N ASN A 102 8.14 42.45 25.81
CA ASN A 102 9.22 42.53 26.78
C ASN A 102 9.08 43.75 27.71
N ASP A 103 8.69 44.89 27.14
CA ASP A 103 8.44 46.14 27.88
C ASP A 103 7.12 46.12 28.68
N LYS A 104 6.32 45.04 28.56
CA LYS A 104 5.02 44.88 29.21
C LYS A 104 4.07 46.06 28.94
N ASN A 105 4.02 46.49 27.67
CA ASN A 105 3.15 47.58 27.23
C ASN A 105 2.08 47.10 26.24
N ILE A 106 0.88 46.79 26.75
CA ILE A 106 -0.21 46.21 25.95
C ILE A 106 -0.71 47.13 24.83
N SER A 107 -0.64 48.45 25.03
CA SER A 107 -1.08 49.42 24.03
C SER A 107 -0.18 49.39 22.80
N VAL A 108 1.14 49.49 23.02
CA VAL A 108 2.13 49.40 21.94
C VAL A 108 2.12 48.01 21.30
N PHE A 109 1.92 46.96 22.11
CA PHE A 109 1.79 45.59 21.60
C PHE A 109 0.63 45.45 20.61
N ARG A 110 -0.57 45.98 20.93
CA ARG A 110 -1.73 45.98 20.03
C ARG A 110 -1.41 46.69 18.71
N THR A 111 -0.77 47.86 18.77
CA THR A 111 -0.34 48.60 17.58
C THR A 111 0.68 47.81 16.75
N GLY A 112 1.64 47.14 17.40
CA GLY A 112 2.61 46.26 16.74
C GLY A 112 1.94 45.09 16.02
N ILE A 113 0.95 44.43 16.64
CA ILE A 113 0.17 43.35 16.01
C ILE A 113 -0.64 43.85 14.81
N GLU A 114 -1.25 45.03 14.91
CA GLU A 114 -2.00 45.62 13.80
C GLU A 114 -1.08 45.89 12.61
N ARG A 115 0.08 46.52 12.84
CA ARG A 115 1.09 46.78 11.81
C ARG A 115 1.63 45.50 11.19
N LEU A 116 2.02 44.51 12.01
CA LEU A 116 2.42 43.17 11.54
C LEU A 116 1.38 42.60 10.56
N THR A 117 0.12 42.60 10.98
CA THR A 117 -0.99 42.06 10.18
C THR A 117 -1.13 42.83 8.87
N ASP A 118 -1.14 44.17 8.92
CA ASP A 118 -1.30 45.02 7.73
C ASP A 118 -0.14 44.90 6.75
N THR A 119 1.10 44.88 7.24
CA THR A 119 2.30 44.75 6.43
C THR A 119 2.34 43.39 5.73
N TYR A 120 2.17 42.30 6.46
CA TYR A 120 2.18 40.96 5.86
C TYR A 120 1.03 40.79 4.87
N THR A 121 -0.18 41.23 5.21
CA THR A 121 -1.31 41.20 4.28
C THR A 121 -1.03 42.00 3.00
N SER A 122 -0.46 43.20 3.12
CA SER A 122 -0.12 44.04 1.96
C SER A 122 0.87 43.33 1.05
N ILE A 123 1.92 42.74 1.62
CA ILE A 123 2.92 41.97 0.88
C ILE A 123 2.26 40.78 0.19
N LYS A 124 1.52 39.96 0.94
CA LYS A 124 0.82 38.79 0.40
C LYS A 124 -0.09 39.14 -0.78
N ARG A 125 -0.81 40.27 -0.72
CA ARG A 125 -1.65 40.76 -1.83
C ARG A 125 -0.84 41.21 -3.04
N SER A 126 0.27 41.90 -2.84
CA SER A 126 1.11 42.43 -3.93
C SER A 126 1.80 41.35 -4.76
N TYR A 127 1.99 40.15 -4.20
CA TYR A 127 2.65 39.02 -4.86
C TYR A 127 1.68 37.95 -5.40
N ASN A 128 0.38 38.22 -5.34
CA ASN A 128 -0.62 37.43 -6.04
C ASN A 128 -0.54 37.75 -7.56
N TYR A 129 -0.47 36.73 -8.40
CA TYR A 129 -0.33 36.90 -9.85
C TYR A 129 -1.38 36.16 -10.68
N GLU A 130 -2.10 35.20 -10.10
CA GLU A 130 -3.24 34.50 -10.72
C GLU A 130 -4.21 34.05 -9.63
N VAL A 131 -5.42 33.62 -10.05
CA VAL A 131 -6.37 32.97 -9.13
C VAL A 131 -5.68 31.77 -8.48
N ASP A 132 -5.64 31.78 -7.15
CA ASP A 132 -5.02 30.77 -6.29
C ASP A 132 -3.50 30.57 -6.45
N LYS A 133 -2.77 31.56 -6.99
CA LYS A 133 -1.30 31.51 -7.08
C LYS A 133 -0.62 32.74 -6.48
N ASN A 134 0.43 32.49 -5.72
CA ASN A 134 1.19 33.53 -5.04
C ASN A 134 2.67 33.17 -5.00
N TYR A 135 3.52 34.10 -5.43
CA TYR A 135 4.96 33.85 -5.45
C TYR A 135 5.54 33.54 -4.06
N LEU A 136 4.92 34.03 -2.98
CA LEU A 136 5.35 33.80 -1.61
C LEU A 136 5.11 32.36 -1.13
N ASP A 137 4.24 31.60 -1.81
CA ASP A 137 3.95 30.19 -1.51
C ASP A 137 4.73 29.21 -2.39
N GLU A 138 5.31 29.69 -3.49
CA GLU A 138 5.95 28.84 -4.50
C GLU A 138 7.47 28.99 -4.54
N VAL A 139 7.97 30.21 -4.34
CA VAL A 139 9.39 30.53 -4.50
C VAL A 139 10.17 30.12 -3.26
N LYS A 140 11.21 29.30 -3.46
CA LYS A 140 12.20 28.91 -2.46
C LYS A 140 13.57 29.46 -2.87
N GLU A 141 14.36 29.93 -1.91
CA GLU A 141 15.76 30.33 -2.16
C GLU A 141 16.64 29.15 -2.59
N SER A 142 16.32 27.93 -2.15
CA SER A 142 16.97 26.68 -2.57
C SER A 142 16.02 25.48 -2.44
N GLY A 143 16.38 24.32 -3.01
CA GLY A 143 15.52 23.12 -3.02
C GLY A 143 15.06 22.63 -1.65
N PHE A 144 15.76 23.00 -0.57
CA PHE A 144 15.45 22.62 0.81
C PHE A 144 15.00 23.79 1.71
N SER A 145 14.94 25.03 1.22
CA SER A 145 14.55 26.18 2.05
C SER A 145 13.03 26.33 2.18
N HIS A 146 12.61 27.03 3.23
CA HIS A 146 11.21 27.45 3.38
C HIS A 146 10.82 28.46 2.28
N THR A 147 9.53 28.50 1.97
CA THR A 147 8.94 29.62 1.22
C THR A 147 8.78 30.82 2.15
N PHE A 148 8.57 32.01 1.60
CA PHE A 148 8.36 33.20 2.44
C PHE A 148 7.14 33.05 3.36
N SER A 149 6.02 32.50 2.86
CA SER A 149 4.86 32.20 3.69
C SER A 149 5.19 31.17 4.77
N ASP A 150 5.89 30.08 4.44
CA ASP A 150 6.26 29.06 5.43
C ASP A 150 7.12 29.66 6.55
N SER A 151 8.07 30.54 6.19
CA SER A 151 8.91 31.28 7.13
C SER A 151 8.08 32.15 8.07
N PHE A 152 7.11 32.93 7.53
CA PHE A 152 6.19 33.71 8.35
C PHE A 152 5.39 32.84 9.32
N HIS A 153 4.84 31.72 8.86
CA HIS A 153 4.06 30.80 9.71
C HIS A 153 4.94 30.09 10.76
N TYR A 154 6.23 29.90 10.47
CA TYR A 154 7.21 29.39 11.42
C TYR A 154 7.53 30.42 12.51
N GLU A 155 7.81 31.68 12.14
CA GLU A 155 8.03 32.77 13.10
C GLU A 155 6.79 33.07 13.94
N LEU A 156 5.61 33.04 13.33
CA LEU A 156 4.33 33.19 14.03
C LEU A 156 4.15 32.13 15.14
N ARG A 157 4.59 30.89 14.89
CA ARG A 157 4.56 29.83 15.91
C ARG A 157 5.50 30.13 17.07
N LYS A 158 6.71 30.63 16.81
CA LYS A 158 7.65 31.06 17.88
C LYS A 158 7.05 32.20 18.69
N PHE A 159 6.44 33.17 18.00
CA PHE A 159 5.79 34.31 18.64
C PHE A 159 4.67 33.88 19.60
N PHE A 160 3.85 32.89 19.23
CA PHE A 160 2.84 32.33 20.16
C PHE A 160 3.46 31.71 21.41
N ARG A 161 4.60 31.02 21.29
CA ARG A 161 5.30 30.40 22.43
C ARG A 161 5.88 31.43 23.38
N GLU A 162 6.27 32.59 22.89
CA GLU A 162 6.72 33.68 23.76
C GLU A 162 5.54 34.43 24.36
N SER A 163 4.50 34.74 23.58
CA SER A 163 3.35 35.48 24.08
C SER A 163 2.51 34.68 25.07
N VAL A 164 2.47 33.34 25.00
CA VAL A 164 1.74 32.54 26.02
C VAL A 164 2.37 32.65 27.41
N LYS A 165 3.69 32.89 27.52
CA LYS A 165 4.36 33.07 28.82
C LYS A 165 3.84 34.30 29.57
N SER A 166 3.35 35.30 28.83
CA SER A 166 2.75 36.49 29.43
C SER A 166 1.49 36.20 30.25
N THR A 167 0.83 35.06 30.02
CA THR A 167 -0.38 34.65 30.76
C THR A 167 -0.14 34.46 32.25
N GLU A 168 1.12 34.34 32.69
CA GLU A 168 1.51 34.40 34.09
C GLU A 168 1.13 35.73 34.78
N TYR A 169 1.10 36.84 34.03
CA TYR A 169 0.79 38.17 34.54
C TYR A 169 -0.35 38.90 33.80
N SER A 170 -0.63 38.57 32.53
CA SER A 170 -1.77 39.09 31.76
C SER A 170 -2.12 38.17 30.58
N GLY A 171 -3.40 37.79 30.48
CA GLY A 171 -3.90 37.05 29.31
C GLY A 171 -4.07 37.89 28.04
N GLU A 172 -3.98 39.22 28.12
CA GLU A 172 -4.32 40.10 26.98
C GLU A 172 -3.35 39.97 25.80
N TYR A 173 -2.05 39.81 26.05
CA TYR A 173 -1.06 39.69 24.98
C TYR A 173 -1.27 38.41 24.15
N PHE A 174 -1.51 37.29 24.82
CA PHE A 174 -1.81 36.04 24.12
C PHE A 174 -3.16 36.10 23.39
N ARG A 175 -4.16 36.77 23.99
CA ARG A 175 -5.46 37.02 23.35
C ARG A 175 -5.35 37.84 22.06
N GLU A 176 -4.46 38.82 22.00
CA GLU A 176 -4.22 39.57 20.74
C GLU A 176 -3.43 38.73 19.74
N SER A 177 -2.49 37.90 20.22
CA SER A 177 -1.70 37.01 19.37
C SER A 177 -2.55 35.95 18.67
N MET A 178 -3.48 35.31 19.39
CA MET A 178 -4.37 34.28 18.83
C MET A 178 -5.27 34.79 17.69
N LEU A 179 -5.48 36.11 17.60
CA LEU A 179 -6.30 36.73 16.55
C LEU A 179 -5.55 36.90 15.22
N ILE A 180 -4.21 36.84 15.22
CA ILE A 180 -3.39 37.10 14.04
C ILE A 180 -3.80 36.23 12.85
N PRO A 181 -3.93 34.90 12.95
CA PRO A 181 -4.24 34.07 11.78
C PRO A 181 -5.54 34.47 11.09
N LEU A 182 -6.60 34.70 11.88
CA LEU A 182 -7.91 35.10 11.37
C LEU A 182 -7.90 36.53 10.80
N ARG A 183 -7.21 37.47 11.48
CA ARG A 183 -7.08 38.86 11.01
C ARG A 183 -6.34 38.91 9.67
N VAL A 184 -5.21 38.23 9.54
CA VAL A 184 -4.44 38.19 8.30
C VAL A 184 -5.28 37.57 7.18
N TYR A 185 -5.88 36.41 7.41
CA TYR A 185 -6.69 35.73 6.39
C TYR A 185 -7.88 36.59 5.91
N ARG A 186 -8.62 37.21 6.83
CA ARG A 186 -9.74 38.11 6.45
C ARG A 186 -9.24 39.33 5.69
N LYS A 187 -8.12 39.91 6.12
CA LYS A 187 -7.55 41.08 5.46
C LYS A 187 -6.92 40.72 4.13
N THR A 188 -6.42 39.51 3.88
CA THR A 188 -5.94 39.14 2.53
C THR A 188 -7.09 39.01 1.54
N GLN A 189 -8.30 38.70 2.00
CA GLN A 189 -9.46 38.37 1.16
C GLN A 189 -9.19 37.18 0.22
N SER A 190 -8.30 36.28 0.66
CA SER A 190 -7.91 35.13 -0.15
C SER A 190 -9.05 34.12 -0.26
N THR A 191 -9.28 33.63 -1.47
CA THR A 191 -10.12 32.46 -1.76
C THR A 191 -9.28 31.19 -2.00
N CYS A 192 -7.96 31.27 -1.81
CA CYS A 192 -7.10 30.11 -2.05
C CYS A 192 -7.23 29.08 -0.92
N PHE A 193 -7.33 27.80 -1.29
CA PHE A 193 -7.34 26.70 -0.33
C PHE A 193 -6.00 26.59 0.43
N THR A 194 -4.87 26.88 -0.22
CA THR A 194 -3.53 26.87 0.41
C THR A 194 -3.45 27.88 1.55
N ASP A 195 -3.89 29.12 1.34
CA ASP A 195 -3.93 30.15 2.38
C ASP A 195 -4.84 29.72 3.53
N PHE A 196 -6.04 29.23 3.23
CA PHE A 196 -6.95 28.70 4.26
C PHE A 196 -6.26 27.62 5.11
N ARG A 197 -5.57 26.68 4.46
CA ARG A 197 -4.83 25.58 5.11
C ARG A 197 -3.76 26.12 6.06
N GLN A 198 -2.90 27.02 5.59
CA GLN A 198 -1.78 27.56 6.37
C GLN A 198 -2.25 28.36 7.59
N PHE A 199 -3.27 29.22 7.43
CA PHE A 199 -3.78 30.02 8.54
C PHE A 199 -4.62 29.22 9.53
N LEU A 200 -5.43 28.26 9.08
CA LEU A 200 -6.14 27.37 10.00
C LEU A 200 -5.17 26.51 10.80
N LEU A 201 -4.11 25.98 10.16
CA LEU A 201 -3.05 25.27 10.87
C LEU A 201 -2.30 26.16 11.87
N SER A 202 -2.10 27.44 11.53
CA SER A 202 -1.52 28.40 12.47
C SER A 202 -2.42 28.62 13.69
N LEU A 203 -3.74 28.68 13.50
CA LEU A 203 -4.69 28.73 14.62
C LEU A 203 -4.65 27.43 15.44
N PHE A 204 -4.63 26.25 14.80
CA PHE A 204 -4.46 24.98 15.49
C PHE A 204 -3.19 24.97 16.37
N ARG A 205 -2.08 25.54 15.89
CA ARG A 205 -0.85 25.68 16.67
C ARG A 205 -1.01 26.57 17.90
N VAL A 206 -1.89 27.58 17.87
CA VAL A 206 -2.23 28.38 19.06
C VAL A 206 -2.84 27.48 20.15
N TRP A 207 -3.75 26.58 19.79
CA TRP A 207 -4.34 25.61 20.73
C TRP A 207 -3.30 24.69 21.33
N HIS A 208 -2.41 24.16 20.49
CA HIS A 208 -1.31 23.33 20.95
C HIS A 208 -0.43 24.08 21.96
N VAL A 209 -0.01 25.31 21.65
CA VAL A 209 0.84 26.13 22.53
C VAL A 209 0.14 26.45 23.86
N LEU A 210 -1.16 26.74 23.84
CA LEU A 210 -1.92 27.03 25.07
C LEU A 210 -1.95 25.81 26.02
N ASN A 211 -2.17 24.61 25.48
CA ASN A 211 -2.18 23.36 26.25
C ASN A 211 -0.76 22.97 26.71
N GLU A 212 0.25 23.08 25.83
CA GLU A 212 1.66 22.83 26.13
C GLU A 212 2.15 23.72 27.29
N TRP A 213 1.76 24.99 27.30
CA TRP A 213 2.11 25.93 28.38
C TRP A 213 1.56 25.48 29.74
N LYS A 214 0.28 25.09 29.83
CA LYS A 214 -0.31 24.61 31.10
C LYS A 214 0.40 23.35 31.60
N ALA A 215 0.71 22.40 30.70
CA ALA A 215 1.44 21.19 31.05
C ALA A 215 2.87 21.47 31.52
N GLY A 216 3.56 22.42 30.88
CA GLY A 216 4.96 22.78 31.15
C GLY A 216 5.22 23.39 32.53
N LEU A 217 4.17 23.87 33.23
CA LEU A 217 4.30 24.46 34.57
C LEU A 217 4.53 23.42 35.68
N GLY A 218 4.31 22.12 35.41
CA GLY A 218 4.67 21.02 36.32
C GLY A 218 3.90 20.99 37.65
N GLY A 219 2.93 21.87 37.85
CA GLY A 219 2.12 22.02 39.06
C GLY A 219 0.77 22.69 38.79
N PRO A 220 -0.17 22.69 39.75
CA PRO A 220 -1.47 23.32 39.57
C PRO A 220 -1.34 24.83 39.40
N LEU A 221 -2.12 25.40 38.48
CA LEU A 221 -2.21 26.85 38.30
C LEU A 221 -2.78 27.52 39.56
N SER A 222 -2.35 28.75 39.85
CA SER A 222 -3.06 29.59 40.83
C SER A 222 -4.48 29.87 40.35
N ALA A 223 -5.41 30.18 41.27
CA ALA A 223 -6.81 30.45 40.91
C ALA A 223 -6.96 31.56 39.85
N SER A 224 -6.14 32.60 39.90
CA SER A 224 -6.13 33.67 38.89
C SER A 224 -5.64 33.17 37.53
N GLN A 225 -4.57 32.38 37.51
CA GLN A 225 -4.03 31.81 36.27
C GLN A 225 -5.01 30.83 35.63
N GLU A 226 -5.71 30.00 36.43
CA GLU A 226 -6.72 29.08 35.92
C GLU A 226 -7.91 29.84 35.31
N LEU A 227 -8.38 30.93 35.94
CA LEU A 227 -9.42 31.80 35.36
C LEU A 227 -8.98 32.44 34.04
N THR A 228 -7.75 32.96 33.97
CA THR A 228 -7.18 33.51 32.74
C THR A 228 -7.10 32.45 31.65
N HIS A 229 -6.59 31.26 31.99
CA HIS A 229 -6.46 30.15 31.07
C HIS A 229 -7.84 29.67 30.54
N GLN A 230 -8.85 29.54 31.41
CA GLN A 230 -10.22 29.20 30.97
C GLN A 230 -10.84 30.28 30.06
N ALA A 231 -10.59 31.56 30.33
CA ALA A 231 -11.05 32.64 29.47
C ALA A 231 -10.39 32.58 28.08
N LEU A 232 -9.10 32.22 28.02
CA LEU A 232 -8.37 32.02 26.77
C LEU A 232 -8.87 30.80 25.99
N ILE A 233 -9.17 29.68 26.67
CA ILE A 233 -9.82 28.51 26.03
C ILE A 233 -11.13 28.92 25.37
N ARG A 234 -12.03 29.57 26.11
CA ARG A 234 -13.33 30.01 25.55
C ARG A 234 -13.14 30.98 24.38
N GLY A 235 -12.18 31.91 24.51
CA GLY A 235 -11.82 32.82 23.44
C GLY A 235 -11.32 32.10 22.18
N TYR A 236 -10.48 31.07 22.36
CA TYR A 236 -10.00 30.23 21.26
C TYR A 236 -11.14 29.46 20.59
N ILE A 237 -12.01 28.80 21.37
CA ILE A 237 -13.14 28.04 20.81
C ILE A 237 -14.03 28.96 19.97
N GLY A 238 -14.36 30.15 20.48
CA GLY A 238 -15.14 31.12 19.71
C GLY A 238 -14.44 31.57 18.41
N LEU A 239 -13.10 31.62 18.38
CA LEU A 239 -12.36 31.86 17.14
C LEU A 239 -12.47 30.67 16.20
N TRP A 240 -12.23 29.45 16.69
CA TRP A 240 -12.28 28.22 15.90
C TRP A 240 -13.65 28.03 15.23
N GLU A 241 -14.73 28.09 16.01
CA GLU A 241 -16.10 28.01 15.49
C GLU A 241 -16.39 29.19 14.53
N GLY A 242 -15.77 30.35 14.75
CA GLY A 242 -15.85 31.49 13.85
C GLY A 242 -15.31 31.19 12.44
N TRP A 243 -14.43 30.21 12.24
CA TRP A 243 -14.00 29.79 10.91
C TRP A 243 -15.08 29.00 10.17
N SER A 244 -15.80 28.09 10.86
CA SER A 244 -16.88 27.28 10.27
C SER A 244 -18.18 28.06 10.09
N MET A 245 -18.48 29.03 10.96
CA MET A 245 -19.74 29.78 10.99
C MET A 245 -19.79 31.02 10.10
N THR A 246 -18.72 31.36 9.38
CA THR A 246 -18.61 32.61 8.59
C THR A 246 -18.48 32.36 7.08
N THR A 247 -18.41 33.43 6.29
CA THR A 247 -18.17 33.37 4.82
C THR A 247 -16.81 32.78 4.44
N ILE A 248 -15.96 32.43 5.42
CA ILE A 248 -14.59 31.93 5.22
C ILE A 248 -14.58 30.52 4.62
N THR A 249 -15.30 29.57 5.21
CA THR A 249 -15.43 28.20 4.67
C THR A 249 -16.37 28.14 3.46
N GLY A 250 -17.17 29.17 3.23
CA GLY A 250 -18.22 29.19 2.20
C GLY A 250 -19.50 28.49 2.66
N LYS A 251 -20.59 28.67 1.89
CA LYS A 251 -21.83 27.92 2.14
C LYS A 251 -21.63 26.46 1.70
N PRO A 252 -22.09 25.47 2.47
CA PRO A 252 -22.09 24.08 2.02
C PRO A 252 -22.66 23.95 0.60
N GLY A 253 -21.91 23.33 -0.30
CA GLY A 253 -22.33 23.12 -1.70
C GLY A 253 -21.78 24.12 -2.73
N SER A 254 -21.16 25.22 -2.30
CA SER A 254 -20.46 26.11 -3.23
C SER A 254 -19.19 25.45 -3.79
N GLU A 255 -18.83 25.79 -5.03
CA GLU A 255 -17.47 25.56 -5.54
C GLU A 255 -16.48 26.14 -4.51
N ASP A 256 -15.43 25.38 -4.18
CA ASP A 256 -14.38 25.67 -3.17
C ASP A 256 -14.70 25.44 -1.68
N SER A 257 -15.96 25.25 -1.26
CA SER A 257 -16.29 25.08 0.17
C SER A 257 -15.95 23.69 0.72
N THR A 258 -16.11 22.65 -0.09
CA THR A 258 -15.99 21.25 0.35
C THR A 258 -14.61 20.92 0.90
N GLY A 259 -13.54 21.34 0.20
CA GLY A 259 -12.17 21.11 0.66
C GLY A 259 -11.86 21.81 1.98
N ARG A 260 -12.33 23.05 2.15
CA ARG A 260 -12.17 23.84 3.38
C ARG A 260 -12.93 23.22 4.54
N LEU A 261 -14.18 22.81 4.32
CA LEU A 261 -14.99 22.12 5.32
C LEU A 261 -14.35 20.81 5.75
N MET A 262 -13.87 19.99 4.81
CA MET A 262 -13.20 18.73 5.13
C MET A 262 -11.91 18.96 5.93
N TYR A 263 -11.07 19.90 5.49
CA TYR A 263 -9.85 20.25 6.23
C TYR A 263 -10.15 20.79 7.63
N HIS A 264 -11.21 21.61 7.78
CA HIS A 264 -11.65 22.11 9.08
C HIS A 264 -12.15 20.99 9.99
N LEU A 265 -12.92 20.04 9.46
CA LEU A 265 -13.42 18.88 10.20
C LEU A 265 -12.28 17.99 10.73
N HIS A 266 -11.32 17.61 9.88
CA HIS A 266 -10.15 16.84 10.30
C HIS A 266 -9.39 17.54 11.42
N ASN A 267 -9.12 18.85 11.30
CA ASN A 267 -8.39 19.58 12.34
C ASN A 267 -9.22 19.82 13.60
N THR A 268 -10.56 19.85 13.50
CA THR A 268 -11.44 19.93 14.67
C THR A 268 -11.31 18.67 15.51
N ALA A 269 -11.32 17.49 14.88
CA ALA A 269 -11.09 16.22 15.59
C ALA A 269 -9.71 16.20 16.28
N ARG A 270 -8.67 16.70 15.59
CA ARG A 270 -7.30 16.78 16.12
C ARG A 270 -7.15 17.69 17.35
N LEU A 271 -8.08 18.61 17.64
CA LEU A 271 -7.99 19.48 18.83
C LEU A 271 -8.00 18.69 20.15
N LEU A 272 -8.57 17.49 20.15
CA LEU A 272 -8.59 16.63 21.33
C LEU A 272 -7.19 16.20 21.77
N ILE A 273 -6.30 15.86 20.84
CA ILE A 273 -5.00 15.25 21.17
C ILE A 273 -4.11 16.16 22.02
N PRO A 274 -3.82 17.42 21.64
CA PRO A 274 -3.02 18.30 22.48
C PRO A 274 -3.62 18.52 23.89
N SER A 275 -4.95 18.45 24.00
CA SER A 275 -5.65 18.62 25.28
C SER A 275 -5.49 17.41 26.20
N VAL A 276 -5.55 16.20 25.63
CA VAL A 276 -5.35 14.94 26.35
C VAL A 276 -3.89 14.76 26.75
N VAL A 277 -2.95 15.02 25.83
CA VAL A 277 -1.50 14.97 26.10
C VAL A 277 -1.11 15.93 27.23
N ALA A 278 -1.75 17.10 27.30
CA ALA A 278 -1.53 18.08 28.36
C ALA A 278 -2.28 17.77 29.69
N ASP A 279 -3.02 16.66 29.77
CA ASP A 279 -3.88 16.28 30.89
C ASP A 279 -4.80 17.42 31.38
N ASN A 280 -5.41 18.13 30.43
CA ASN A 280 -6.19 19.34 30.66
C ASN A 280 -7.70 19.11 30.46
N ALA A 281 -8.38 18.74 31.54
CA ALA A 281 -9.80 18.41 31.54
C ALA A 281 -10.71 19.48 30.90
N SER A 282 -10.49 20.77 31.17
CA SER A 282 -11.30 21.84 30.58
C SER A 282 -11.14 21.92 29.07
N SER A 283 -9.91 21.88 28.55
CA SER A 283 -9.65 21.89 27.11
C SER A 283 -10.25 20.68 26.41
N VAL A 284 -10.16 19.50 27.03
CA VAL A 284 -10.75 18.26 26.51
C VAL A 284 -12.25 18.39 26.31
N ARG A 285 -12.98 18.86 27.33
CA ARG A 285 -14.44 19.04 27.26
C ARG A 285 -14.85 20.00 26.15
N TYR A 286 -14.16 21.14 26.04
CA TYR A 286 -14.44 22.11 24.98
C TYR A 286 -14.09 21.57 23.58
N ALA A 287 -12.95 20.90 23.40
CA ALA A 287 -12.58 20.30 22.11
C ALA A 287 -13.56 19.18 21.70
N HIS A 288 -14.02 18.39 22.67
CA HIS A 288 -15.06 17.38 22.49
C HIS A 288 -16.37 17.98 21.98
N ASP A 289 -16.89 18.99 22.67
CA ASP A 289 -18.19 19.59 22.35
C ASP A 289 -18.16 20.28 20.98
N VAL A 290 -17.05 20.94 20.63
CA VAL A 290 -16.87 21.54 19.29
C VAL A 290 -16.89 20.48 18.19
N LEU A 291 -16.29 19.31 18.41
CA LEU A 291 -16.37 18.20 17.46
C LEU A 291 -17.82 17.71 17.29
N CYS A 292 -18.53 17.47 18.39
CA CYS A 292 -19.92 16.99 18.35
C CYS A 292 -20.87 18.00 17.70
N LEU A 293 -20.66 19.30 17.94
CA LEU A 293 -21.45 20.39 17.38
C LEU A 293 -21.07 20.79 15.95
N TRP A 294 -19.97 20.27 15.42
CA TRP A 294 -19.39 20.73 14.15
C TRP A 294 -20.42 20.76 13.01
N PHE A 295 -21.21 19.68 12.87
CA PHE A 295 -22.22 19.56 11.82
C PHE A 295 -23.32 20.62 11.94
N ASN A 296 -23.82 20.85 13.16
CA ASN A 296 -24.82 21.86 13.46
C ASN A 296 -24.28 23.28 13.17
N GLN A 297 -23.04 23.55 13.60
CA GLN A 297 -22.37 24.84 13.42
C GLN A 297 -22.09 25.18 11.95
N SER A 298 -21.82 24.16 11.12
CA SER A 298 -21.69 24.30 9.67
C SER A 298 -23.02 24.55 8.94
N ARG A 299 -24.16 24.52 9.65
CA ARG A 299 -25.51 24.85 9.15
C ARG A 299 -25.94 24.00 7.96
N PHE A 300 -25.63 22.71 7.99
CA PHE A 300 -26.12 21.77 6.99
C PHE A 300 -27.64 21.61 7.09
N THR A 301 -28.32 21.62 5.95
CA THR A 301 -29.74 21.28 5.87
C THR A 301 -29.89 19.77 6.01
N ARG A 302 -30.89 19.32 6.77
CA ARG A 302 -31.23 17.90 6.88
C ARG A 302 -32.15 17.46 5.73
N TYR A 303 -31.87 16.30 5.16
CA TYR A 303 -32.54 15.80 3.95
C TYR A 303 -33.13 14.40 4.18
N TRP A 304 -34.26 14.34 4.89
CA TRP A 304 -34.89 13.10 5.35
C TRP A 304 -35.34 12.17 4.21
N GLU A 305 -35.74 12.70 3.06
CA GLU A 305 -36.18 11.89 1.92
C GLU A 305 -35.01 11.13 1.31
N GLU A 306 -33.91 11.85 1.06
CA GLU A 306 -32.68 11.29 0.52
C GLU A 306 -32.01 10.36 1.55
N GLU A 307 -31.97 10.74 2.84
CA GLU A 307 -31.49 9.89 3.95
C GLU A 307 -32.15 8.50 3.93
N TYR A 308 -33.46 8.43 3.65
CA TYR A 308 -34.21 7.18 3.63
C TYR A 308 -34.17 6.44 2.28
N ARG A 309 -34.22 7.16 1.15
CA ARG A 309 -34.33 6.54 -0.19
C ARG A 309 -33.02 6.03 -0.75
N TRP A 310 -31.89 6.63 -0.38
CA TRP A 310 -30.57 6.19 -0.85
C TRP A 310 -29.95 5.19 0.12
N HIS A 311 -28.86 4.53 -0.27
CA HIS A 311 -27.94 3.88 0.66
C HIS A 311 -27.08 4.92 1.40
N SER A 312 -27.73 5.93 1.99
CA SER A 312 -27.13 7.14 2.58
C SER A 312 -26.07 6.86 3.63
N PHE A 313 -26.22 5.76 4.38
CA PHE A 313 -25.22 5.36 5.35
C PHE A 313 -23.86 5.09 4.71
N PHE A 314 -23.82 4.51 3.51
CA PHE A 314 -22.58 4.18 2.80
C PHE A 314 -22.00 5.36 2.00
N LEU A 315 -22.63 6.53 2.04
CA LEU A 315 -22.13 7.68 1.32
C LEU A 315 -20.92 8.30 2.05
N THR A 316 -19.71 8.04 1.55
CA THR A 316 -18.43 8.55 2.08
C THR A 316 -17.88 9.72 1.24
N PRO A 317 -16.88 10.45 1.75
CA PRO A 317 -16.17 11.47 0.97
C PRO A 317 -15.51 10.98 -0.33
N ASP A 318 -15.30 9.68 -0.53
CA ASP A 318 -14.76 9.11 -1.78
C ASP A 318 -15.55 9.55 -3.01
N TYR A 319 -16.86 9.71 -2.85
CA TYR A 319 -17.79 10.07 -3.90
C TYR A 319 -17.67 11.54 -4.34
N LEU A 320 -16.92 12.38 -3.62
CA LEU A 320 -16.65 13.77 -4.02
C LEU A 320 -15.81 13.87 -5.30
N SER A 321 -15.00 12.85 -5.60
CA SER A 321 -14.19 12.80 -6.83
C SER A 321 -14.92 12.21 -8.03
N LEU A 322 -16.08 11.58 -7.83
CA LEU A 322 -16.83 10.90 -8.88
C LEU A 322 -17.77 11.86 -9.60
N LYS A 323 -17.88 11.71 -10.92
CA LYS A 323 -18.90 12.45 -11.68
C LYS A 323 -20.28 11.88 -11.40
N GLU A 324 -21.29 12.74 -11.43
CA GLU A 324 -22.70 12.37 -11.16
C GLU A 324 -23.24 11.28 -12.11
N THR A 325 -22.63 11.10 -13.28
CA THR A 325 -22.98 10.09 -14.28
C THR A 325 -22.34 8.72 -14.04
N GLU A 326 -21.45 8.60 -13.06
CA GLU A 326 -20.74 7.35 -12.79
C GLU A 326 -21.66 6.27 -12.18
N PRO A 327 -21.48 4.99 -12.54
CA PRO A 327 -22.39 3.91 -12.16
C PRO A 327 -22.50 3.68 -10.65
N GLN A 328 -21.47 4.05 -9.88
CA GLN A 328 -21.45 3.96 -8.41
C GLN A 328 -22.55 4.81 -7.77
N TRP A 329 -22.90 5.95 -8.39
CA TRP A 329 -24.03 6.77 -7.93
C TRP A 329 -25.36 6.04 -8.13
N ASN A 330 -25.56 5.33 -9.24
CA ASN A 330 -26.80 4.60 -9.48
C ASN A 330 -27.06 3.53 -8.40
N MET A 331 -26.00 2.84 -7.96
CA MET A 331 -26.07 1.89 -6.86
C MET A 331 -26.52 2.57 -5.57
N LEU A 332 -25.85 3.65 -5.15
CA LEU A 332 -26.19 4.36 -3.91
C LEU A 332 -27.58 5.02 -3.96
N LEU A 333 -27.99 5.59 -5.09
CA LEU A 333 -29.24 6.35 -5.19
C LEU A 333 -30.48 5.44 -5.28
N ARG A 334 -30.31 4.13 -5.50
CA ARG A 334 -31.42 3.15 -5.63
C ARG A 334 -32.45 3.57 -6.70
N GLY A 335 -31.97 4.09 -7.83
CA GLY A 335 -32.81 4.61 -8.91
C GLY A 335 -33.46 5.98 -8.65
N SER A 336 -33.16 6.62 -7.51
CA SER A 336 -33.59 7.98 -7.21
C SER A 336 -32.73 9.02 -7.94
N LYS A 337 -33.23 10.26 -8.05
CA LYS A 337 -32.47 11.36 -8.63
C LYS A 337 -31.34 11.81 -7.70
N TYR A 338 -30.18 12.12 -8.28
CA TYR A 338 -29.08 12.74 -7.57
C TYR A 338 -29.43 14.16 -7.10
N LYS A 339 -28.97 14.52 -5.90
CA LYS A 339 -29.09 15.87 -5.33
C LYS A 339 -27.83 16.26 -4.57
N LYS A 340 -27.07 17.19 -5.13
CA LYS A 340 -25.77 17.63 -4.61
C LYS A 340 -25.80 18.04 -3.14
N ASP A 341 -26.73 18.90 -2.73
CA ASP A 341 -26.77 19.41 -1.35
C ASP A 341 -27.10 18.31 -0.32
N ALA A 342 -27.95 17.35 -0.69
CA ALA A 342 -28.26 16.20 0.16
C ALA A 342 -27.06 15.27 0.27
N ALA A 343 -26.40 14.98 -0.85
CA ALA A 343 -25.19 14.17 -0.87
C ALA A 343 -24.10 14.76 0.04
N LEU A 344 -23.81 16.06 -0.09
CA LEU A 344 -22.82 16.73 0.74
C LEU A 344 -23.19 16.71 2.23
N SER A 345 -24.44 17.04 2.57
CA SER A 345 -24.92 17.02 3.97
C SER A 345 -24.75 15.63 4.59
N ILE A 346 -25.17 14.58 3.89
CA ILE A 346 -25.06 13.20 4.36
C ILE A 346 -23.59 12.78 4.48
N MET A 347 -22.74 13.09 3.50
CA MET A 347 -21.30 12.79 3.54
C MET A 347 -20.62 13.40 4.76
N PHE A 348 -20.88 14.67 5.06
CA PHE A 348 -20.25 15.34 6.20
C PHE A 348 -20.78 14.82 7.54
N ALA A 349 -22.05 14.44 7.63
CA ALA A 349 -22.60 13.76 8.81
C ALA A 349 -21.93 12.40 9.04
N ASN A 350 -21.72 11.62 7.97
CA ASN A 350 -21.03 10.34 8.01
C ASN A 350 -19.55 10.51 8.38
N ALA A 351 -18.85 11.47 7.75
CA ALA A 351 -17.44 11.77 8.01
C ALA A 351 -17.20 12.23 9.46
N LEU A 352 -18.11 13.04 10.03
CA LEU A 352 -18.05 13.42 11.45
C LEU A 352 -18.22 12.20 12.36
N SER A 353 -19.15 11.29 12.03
CA SER A 353 -19.34 10.05 12.78
C SER A 353 -18.07 9.17 12.70
N ASP A 354 -17.48 9.03 11.51
CA ASP A 354 -16.22 8.29 11.30
C ASP A 354 -15.08 8.88 12.14
N LEU A 355 -14.93 10.20 12.16
CA LEU A 355 -13.91 10.87 12.96
C LEU A 355 -14.16 10.74 14.47
N ARG A 356 -15.42 10.75 14.93
CA ARG A 356 -15.73 10.48 16.35
C ARG A 356 -15.29 9.07 16.75
N LEU A 357 -15.56 8.07 15.93
CA LEU A 357 -15.08 6.70 16.16
C LEU A 357 -13.56 6.61 16.07
N LEU A 358 -12.94 7.27 15.09
CA LEU A 358 -11.47 7.38 14.95
C LEU A 358 -10.85 7.91 16.24
N MET A 359 -11.36 9.03 16.76
CA MET A 359 -10.86 9.64 17.99
C MET A 359 -11.05 8.71 19.19
N ALA A 360 -12.21 8.07 19.32
CA ALA A 360 -12.45 7.10 20.38
C ALA A 360 -11.47 5.92 20.31
N GLY A 361 -11.25 5.34 19.13
CA GLY A 361 -10.30 4.24 18.94
C GLY A 361 -8.84 4.66 19.17
N TYR A 362 -8.46 5.85 18.72
CA TYR A 362 -7.12 6.40 18.93
C TYR A 362 -6.82 6.60 20.42
N LEU A 363 -7.78 7.14 21.18
CA LEU A 363 -7.61 7.30 22.64
C LEU A 363 -7.37 5.96 23.33
N ILE A 364 -8.12 4.93 22.96
CA ILE A 364 -8.00 3.57 23.51
C ILE A 364 -6.65 2.94 23.16
N ALA A 365 -6.16 3.15 21.95
CA ALA A 365 -4.93 2.52 21.47
C ALA A 365 -3.66 3.18 22.04
N HIS A 366 -3.69 4.49 22.30
CA HIS A 366 -2.45 5.26 22.55
C HIS A 366 -2.34 5.92 23.92
N PHE A 367 -3.41 5.95 24.72
CA PHE A 367 -3.37 6.62 26.02
C PHE A 367 -3.67 5.66 27.17
N GLU A 368 -2.81 5.74 28.19
CA GLU A 368 -3.03 5.14 29.50
C GLU A 368 -3.76 6.12 30.44
N SER A 369 -4.06 5.67 31.67
CA SER A 369 -4.73 6.48 32.69
C SER A 369 -4.09 7.85 32.88
N GLN A 370 -4.91 8.90 32.80
CA GLN A 370 -4.49 10.28 33.06
C GLN A 370 -4.80 10.68 34.51
N LYS A 371 -4.18 11.75 35.01
CA LYS A 371 -4.38 12.19 36.40
C LYS A 371 -5.64 13.02 36.57
N ASN A 372 -5.95 13.90 35.61
CA ASN A 372 -7.08 14.83 35.72
C ASN A 372 -8.23 14.51 34.75
N ILE A 373 -8.00 13.69 33.72
CA ILE A 373 -9.01 13.29 32.74
C ILE A 373 -9.44 11.84 32.97
N ASP A 374 -10.76 11.61 33.01
CA ASP A 374 -11.31 10.26 32.85
C ASP A 374 -11.44 9.95 31.34
N LEU A 375 -10.52 9.12 30.84
CA LEU A 375 -10.52 8.72 29.43
C LEU A 375 -11.70 7.82 29.07
N ALA A 376 -12.20 7.01 30.00
CA ALA A 376 -13.36 6.16 29.74
C ALA A 376 -14.61 7.02 29.56
N ASP A 377 -14.76 8.04 30.40
CA ASP A 377 -15.82 9.03 30.30
C ASP A 377 -15.77 9.80 28.98
N LEU A 378 -14.59 10.30 28.60
CA LEU A 378 -14.40 10.99 27.32
C LEU A 378 -14.76 10.11 26.12
N VAL A 379 -14.31 8.86 26.12
CA VAL A 379 -14.65 7.89 25.07
C VAL A 379 -16.16 7.64 25.03
N ASN A 380 -16.83 7.54 26.18
CA ASN A 380 -18.28 7.37 26.25
C ASN A 380 -19.03 8.58 25.65
N HIS A 381 -18.63 9.81 25.98
CA HIS A 381 -19.23 11.02 25.40
C HIS A 381 -19.02 11.06 23.88
N LEU A 382 -17.81 10.70 23.41
CA LEU A 382 -17.49 10.63 21.98
C LEU A 382 -18.37 9.63 21.23
N ILE A 383 -18.65 8.46 21.78
CA ILE A 383 -19.50 7.46 21.11
C ILE A 383 -20.99 7.77 21.25
N MET A 384 -21.41 8.39 22.36
CA MET A 384 -22.81 8.74 22.60
C MET A 384 -23.24 10.03 21.92
N SER A 385 -22.30 10.88 21.48
CA SER A 385 -22.62 12.21 20.94
C SER A 385 -23.28 13.09 22.00
N GLU A 386 -22.74 13.07 23.21
CA GLU A 386 -23.31 13.78 24.36
C GLU A 386 -22.38 14.93 24.76
N LEU A 387 -22.92 16.14 24.85
CA LEU A 387 -22.13 17.33 25.18
C LEU A 387 -21.81 17.35 26.68
N TYR A 388 -20.64 17.88 27.05
CA TYR A 388 -20.29 18.13 28.44
C TYR A 388 -20.98 19.37 29.01
N GLU A 389 -21.18 20.40 28.18
CA GLU A 389 -21.85 21.63 28.57
C GLU A 389 -23.30 21.61 28.09
N ASP A 390 -24.25 21.54 29.02
CA ASP A 390 -25.69 21.59 28.75
C ASP A 390 -26.07 22.86 27.97
N ARG A 391 -26.76 22.69 26.84
CA ARG A 391 -27.33 23.77 26.02
C ARG A 391 -28.81 23.51 25.72
N ASP A 392 -29.52 24.57 25.35
CA ASP A 392 -30.95 24.50 24.97
C ASP A 392 -31.17 23.47 23.85
N THR A 393 -32.29 22.75 23.93
CA THR A 393 -32.61 21.45 23.30
C THR A 393 -32.77 21.41 21.76
N HIS A 394 -32.07 22.25 20.99
CA HIS A 394 -32.25 22.38 19.54
C HIS A 394 -31.03 21.97 18.70
N ASP A 395 -29.97 21.43 19.30
CA ASP A 395 -28.74 21.07 18.58
C ASP A 395 -28.91 19.77 17.76
N THR A 396 -28.53 19.84 16.47
CA THR A 396 -28.55 18.66 15.58
C THR A 396 -27.23 17.90 15.69
N LEU A 397 -27.18 16.89 16.55
CA LEU A 397 -26.02 16.03 16.74
C LEU A 397 -26.05 14.81 15.80
N THR A 398 -24.87 14.30 15.44
CA THR A 398 -24.77 13.02 14.72
C THR A 398 -25.18 11.86 15.63
N PRO A 399 -25.72 10.75 15.07
CA PRO A 399 -26.23 9.65 15.88
C PRO A 399 -25.21 9.06 16.87
N ALA A 400 -25.72 8.51 17.96
CA ALA A 400 -24.96 7.76 18.96
C ALA A 400 -24.66 6.33 18.48
N PHE A 401 -23.52 5.77 18.89
CA PHE A 401 -23.21 4.34 18.75
C PHE A 401 -23.74 3.59 19.96
N ARG A 402 -24.84 2.86 19.80
CA ARG A 402 -25.57 2.25 20.93
C ARG A 402 -25.36 0.75 21.03
N ARG A 403 -24.95 0.11 19.94
CA ARG A 403 -24.82 -1.34 19.79
C ARG A 403 -23.55 -1.71 19.05
N SER A 404 -23.12 -2.96 19.19
CA SER A 404 -21.91 -3.44 18.48
C SER A 404 -22.06 -3.34 16.96
N VAL A 405 -23.28 -3.57 16.45
CA VAL A 405 -23.60 -3.43 15.02
C VAL A 405 -23.39 -2.04 14.46
N ASP A 406 -23.48 -0.98 15.29
CA ASP A 406 -23.20 0.38 14.81
C ASP A 406 -21.72 0.54 14.45
N ILE A 407 -20.83 -0.05 15.26
CA ILE A 407 -19.38 -0.03 15.01
C ILE A 407 -19.02 -0.94 13.84
N ILE A 408 -19.61 -2.15 13.77
CA ILE A 408 -19.42 -3.06 12.64
C ILE A 408 -19.82 -2.37 11.34
N ASP A 409 -21.00 -1.76 11.30
CA ASP A 409 -21.50 -1.08 10.09
C ASP A 409 -20.60 0.09 9.68
N MET A 410 -20.02 0.84 10.63
CA MET A 410 -19.05 1.88 10.31
C MET A 410 -17.78 1.33 9.65
N ILE A 411 -17.25 0.21 10.13
CA ILE A 411 -16.12 -0.47 9.48
C ILE A 411 -16.53 -0.84 8.04
N LEU A 412 -17.72 -1.41 7.83
CA LEU A 412 -18.22 -1.72 6.49
C LEU A 412 -18.33 -0.48 5.60
N ARG A 413 -18.80 0.65 6.14
CA ARG A 413 -18.89 1.93 5.43
C ARG A 413 -17.52 2.43 5.00
N ILE A 414 -16.52 2.37 5.86
CA ILE A 414 -15.18 2.81 5.51
C ILE A 414 -14.57 1.88 4.46
N GLU A 415 -14.84 0.58 4.57
CA GLU A 415 -14.21 -0.45 3.74
C GLU A 415 -14.89 -0.71 2.39
N HIS A 416 -16.15 -0.30 2.17
CA HIS A 416 -16.83 -0.65 0.90
C HIS A 416 -16.19 -0.02 -0.34
N CYS A 417 -15.65 1.21 -0.21
CA CYS A 417 -14.99 1.96 -1.29
C CYS A 417 -13.47 2.10 -1.08
N ASN A 418 -12.87 1.38 -0.13
CA ASN A 418 -11.43 1.45 0.08
C ASN A 418 -10.69 0.84 -1.12
N LEU A 419 -10.15 1.70 -1.99
CA LEU A 419 -9.34 1.30 -3.16
C LEU A 419 -7.83 1.28 -2.86
N HIS A 420 -7.42 1.52 -1.61
CA HIS A 420 -6.02 1.71 -1.20
C HIS A 420 -5.26 2.74 -2.05
N THR A 421 -5.99 3.72 -2.60
CA THR A 421 -5.40 4.87 -3.29
C THR A 421 -5.16 5.99 -2.28
N ASN A 422 -4.15 6.82 -2.54
CA ASN A 422 -3.78 7.96 -1.69
C ASN A 422 -4.93 8.98 -1.50
N THR A 423 -5.95 8.94 -2.35
CA THR A 423 -7.10 9.86 -2.34
C THR A 423 -8.37 9.28 -1.70
N SER A 424 -8.31 8.05 -1.18
CA SER A 424 -9.46 7.41 -0.54
C SER A 424 -9.78 8.02 0.84
N TRP A 425 -11.02 7.89 1.29
CA TRP A 425 -11.44 8.31 2.63
C TRP A 425 -10.66 7.59 3.72
N TYR A 426 -10.36 6.30 3.52
CA TYR A 426 -9.47 5.53 4.38
C TYR A 426 -8.08 6.20 4.51
N SER A 427 -7.51 6.66 3.39
CA SER A 427 -6.24 7.40 3.38
C SER A 427 -6.34 8.70 4.17
N GLY A 428 -7.41 9.49 4.01
CA GLY A 428 -7.62 10.73 4.77
C GLY A 428 -7.80 10.52 6.29
N LEU A 429 -8.44 9.42 6.69
CA LEU A 429 -8.50 9.00 8.10
C LEU A 429 -7.11 8.59 8.62
N SER A 430 -6.33 7.88 7.80
CA SER A 430 -4.96 7.46 8.15
C SER A 430 -4.00 8.66 8.27
N GLU A 431 -4.08 9.64 7.37
CA GLU A 431 -3.33 10.91 7.48
C GLU A 431 -3.69 11.65 8.79
N THR A 432 -4.94 11.52 9.24
CA THR A 432 -5.34 12.10 10.52
C THR A 432 -4.63 11.43 11.70
N ILE A 433 -4.45 10.11 11.67
CA ILE A 433 -3.68 9.36 12.68
C ILE A 433 -2.22 9.79 12.65
N GLU A 434 -1.60 9.85 11.48
CA GLU A 434 -0.20 10.26 11.32
C GLU A 434 0.05 11.65 11.94
N VAL A 435 -0.84 12.61 11.66
CA VAL A 435 -0.74 13.95 12.24
C VAL A 435 -0.96 13.91 13.76
N MET A 436 -1.91 13.12 14.27
CA MET A 436 -2.13 12.97 15.71
C MET A 436 -0.90 12.39 16.43
N ASN A 437 -0.25 11.39 15.83
CA ASN A 437 0.99 10.80 16.36
C ASN A 437 2.09 11.85 16.56
N SER A 438 2.25 12.78 15.61
CA SER A 438 3.24 13.87 15.74
C SER A 438 3.02 14.80 16.95
N TYR A 439 1.81 14.86 17.49
CA TYR A 439 1.46 15.63 18.70
C TYR A 439 1.41 14.77 19.97
N ASN A 440 1.37 13.44 19.83
CA ASN A 440 1.40 12.49 20.93
C ASN A 440 2.83 12.07 21.31
N GLU A 441 3.76 12.09 20.34
CA GLU A 441 5.14 11.67 20.55
C GLU A 441 5.89 12.56 21.57
N ARG A 442 6.64 11.90 22.46
CA ARG A 442 7.56 12.58 23.40
C ARG A 442 8.62 13.34 22.61
N PRO A 443 9.12 14.49 23.12
CA PRO A 443 10.06 15.34 22.40
C PRO A 443 11.27 14.54 21.91
N TYR A 444 11.48 14.57 20.61
CA TYR A 444 12.62 13.96 19.93
C TYR A 444 13.96 14.51 20.46
N ILE A 445 14.88 13.62 20.83
CA ILE A 445 16.28 14.00 21.08
C ILE A 445 16.97 14.20 19.73
N PRO A 446 17.50 15.41 19.41
CA PRO A 446 18.20 15.67 18.17
C PRO A 446 19.39 14.71 17.95
N GLY A 447 19.59 14.24 16.71
CA GLY A 447 20.71 13.36 16.33
C GLY A 447 20.44 11.86 16.41
N ARG A 448 19.20 11.42 16.69
CA ARG A 448 18.77 10.02 16.61
C ARG A 448 17.77 9.82 15.47
N MET A 449 17.90 8.71 14.74
CA MET A 449 16.86 8.24 13.82
C MET A 449 15.86 7.42 14.65
N TYR A 450 14.59 7.84 14.60
CA TYR A 450 13.48 7.11 15.20
C TYR A 450 12.72 6.46 14.05
N THR A 451 12.70 5.14 14.02
CA THR A 451 11.84 4.37 13.11
C THR A 451 10.54 4.09 13.87
N GLY A 452 9.56 4.99 13.76
CA GLY A 452 8.20 4.69 14.21
C GLY A 452 7.58 3.62 13.30
N GLU A 453 6.68 2.79 13.83
CA GLU A 453 5.83 1.95 12.99
C GLU A 453 4.82 2.86 12.28
N TYR A 454 4.66 2.67 10.97
CA TYR A 454 3.63 3.38 10.21
C TYR A 454 2.27 2.84 10.65
N GLU A 455 1.47 3.69 11.30
CA GLU A 455 0.11 3.36 11.73
C GLU A 455 -0.91 3.93 10.74
N ASP A 456 -1.82 3.07 10.31
CA ASP A 456 -2.96 3.44 9.46
C ASP A 456 -4.28 3.21 10.21
N LEU A 457 -5.42 3.47 9.57
CA LEU A 457 -6.72 3.22 10.20
C LEU A 457 -6.93 1.76 10.65
N GLY A 458 -6.35 0.80 9.92
CA GLY A 458 -6.42 -0.62 10.22
C GLY A 458 -5.75 -0.99 11.54
N SER A 459 -4.76 -0.22 11.99
CA SER A 459 -4.13 -0.41 13.31
C SER A 459 -5.14 -0.21 14.46
N LEU A 460 -6.13 0.68 14.28
CA LEU A 460 -7.15 1.00 15.28
C LEU A 460 -8.32 0.02 15.31
N TYR A 461 -8.40 -0.95 14.38
CA TYR A 461 -9.47 -1.95 14.37
C TYR A 461 -9.49 -2.80 15.64
N GLY A 462 -8.34 -2.96 16.29
CA GLY A 462 -8.26 -3.55 17.63
C GLY A 462 -9.09 -2.79 18.66
N ALA A 463 -8.94 -1.46 18.70
CA ALA A 463 -9.68 -0.58 19.58
C ALA A 463 -11.17 -0.47 19.19
N PHE A 464 -11.49 -0.48 17.89
CA PHE A 464 -12.89 -0.51 17.44
C PHE A 464 -13.60 -1.80 17.87
N ALA A 465 -12.91 -2.95 17.81
CA ALA A 465 -13.44 -4.20 18.34
C ALA A 465 -13.73 -4.10 19.84
N LEU A 466 -12.86 -3.47 20.64
CA LEU A 466 -13.11 -3.25 22.07
C LEU A 466 -14.36 -2.38 22.30
N LEU A 467 -14.53 -1.29 21.55
CA LEU A 467 -15.75 -0.48 21.62
C LEU A 467 -16.99 -1.29 21.24
N ALA A 468 -16.92 -2.10 20.18
CA ALA A 468 -18.02 -2.95 19.77
C ALA A 468 -18.36 -4.00 20.84
N ILE A 469 -17.35 -4.62 21.48
CA ILE A 469 -17.53 -5.54 22.60
C ILE A 469 -18.20 -4.83 23.78
N LYS A 470 -17.76 -3.63 24.15
CA LYS A 470 -18.39 -2.82 25.21
C LYS A 470 -19.90 -2.64 24.96
N LEU A 471 -20.27 -2.41 23.69
CA LEU A 471 -21.63 -2.16 23.25
C LEU A 471 -22.42 -3.43 22.90
N ALA A 472 -21.82 -4.62 22.99
CA ALA A 472 -22.44 -5.86 22.56
C ALA A 472 -23.65 -6.20 23.45
N ARG A 473 -24.68 -6.75 22.79
CA ARG A 473 -25.92 -7.21 23.41
C ARG A 473 -26.27 -8.61 22.88
N PRO A 474 -26.96 -9.44 23.68
CA PRO A 474 -27.40 -10.74 23.21
C PRO A 474 -28.37 -10.61 22.03
N ALA A 475 -28.35 -11.58 21.13
CA ALA A 475 -29.27 -11.73 20.00
C ALA A 475 -29.27 -10.57 18.98
N GLU A 476 -28.18 -9.80 18.87
CA GLU A 476 -28.01 -8.84 17.78
C GLU A 476 -28.00 -9.53 16.40
N GLN A 477 -28.46 -8.80 15.39
CA GLN A 477 -28.63 -9.29 14.02
C GLN A 477 -27.98 -8.33 13.03
N VAL A 478 -27.67 -8.81 11.83
CA VAL A 478 -27.20 -7.98 10.72
C VAL A 478 -28.23 -6.89 10.44
N THR A 479 -27.78 -5.63 10.38
CA THR A 479 -28.70 -4.50 10.22
C THR A 479 -29.39 -4.50 8.86
N GLN A 480 -30.60 -3.95 8.82
CA GLN A 480 -31.37 -3.84 7.58
C GLN A 480 -30.62 -3.01 6.52
N ARG A 481 -29.92 -1.93 6.91
CA ARG A 481 -29.13 -1.10 5.99
C ARG A 481 -28.04 -1.88 5.27
N VAL A 482 -27.40 -2.85 5.94
CA VAL A 482 -26.37 -3.71 5.34
C VAL A 482 -27.00 -4.74 4.41
N ASN A 483 -28.08 -5.40 4.84
CA ASN A 483 -28.80 -6.35 4.00
C ASN A 483 -29.31 -5.68 2.70
N GLU A 484 -29.88 -4.47 2.81
CA GLU A 484 -30.33 -3.70 1.65
C GLU A 484 -29.15 -3.27 0.76
N ALA A 485 -28.02 -2.85 1.33
CA ALA A 485 -26.83 -2.47 0.56
C ALA A 485 -26.19 -3.65 -0.17
N LEU A 486 -26.17 -4.85 0.44
CA LEU A 486 -25.74 -6.08 -0.23
C LEU A 486 -26.67 -6.45 -1.39
N ALA A 487 -27.99 -6.38 -1.18
CA ALA A 487 -28.97 -6.63 -2.23
C ALA A 487 -28.91 -5.58 -3.36
N GLY A 488 -28.56 -4.33 -3.02
CA GLY A 488 -28.37 -3.22 -3.96
C GLY A 488 -27.02 -3.22 -4.70
N GLY A 489 -26.13 -4.17 -4.41
CA GLY A 489 -24.83 -4.27 -5.07
C GLY A 489 -23.80 -3.21 -4.65
N VAL A 490 -23.99 -2.55 -3.50
CA VAL A 490 -23.07 -1.53 -2.97
C VAL A 490 -21.67 -2.11 -2.70
N PHE A 491 -21.60 -3.38 -2.31
CA PHE A 491 -20.35 -4.10 -2.09
C PHE A 491 -19.96 -4.86 -3.35
N SER A 492 -18.80 -4.55 -3.91
CA SER A 492 -18.17 -5.35 -4.98
C SER A 492 -17.73 -6.71 -4.46
N TYR A 493 -17.49 -7.65 -5.36
CA TYR A 493 -16.95 -8.97 -5.03
C TYR A 493 -15.67 -8.91 -4.18
N SER A 494 -14.69 -8.10 -4.60
CA SER A 494 -13.43 -7.91 -3.87
C SER A 494 -13.64 -7.27 -2.50
N SER A 495 -14.57 -6.32 -2.38
CA SER A 495 -14.91 -5.71 -1.08
C SER A 495 -15.55 -6.73 -0.14
N LYS A 496 -16.42 -7.62 -0.63
CA LYS A 496 -17.03 -8.69 0.18
C LYS A 496 -15.96 -9.63 0.74
N ASP A 497 -14.99 -10.04 -0.07
CA ASP A 497 -13.89 -10.90 0.37
C ASP A 497 -13.03 -10.23 1.44
N ARG A 498 -12.63 -8.98 1.20
CA ARG A 498 -11.89 -8.18 2.19
C ARG A 498 -12.66 -8.02 3.49
N ILE A 499 -13.94 -7.66 3.42
CA ILE A 499 -14.81 -7.50 4.60
C ILE A 499 -14.86 -8.80 5.41
N ILE A 500 -15.05 -9.95 4.76
CA ILE A 500 -15.05 -11.25 5.46
C ILE A 500 -13.72 -11.46 6.21
N SER A 501 -12.58 -11.14 5.58
CA SER A 501 -11.26 -11.22 6.22
C SER A 501 -11.13 -10.27 7.42
N ILE A 502 -11.58 -9.01 7.28
CA ILE A 502 -11.57 -8.02 8.35
C ILE A 502 -12.43 -8.50 9.53
N LEU A 503 -13.68 -8.89 9.29
CA LEU A 503 -14.60 -9.34 10.33
C LEU A 503 -14.04 -10.56 11.09
N LYS A 504 -13.38 -11.49 10.40
CA LYS A 504 -12.68 -12.62 11.04
C LYS A 504 -11.55 -12.16 11.97
N ARG A 505 -10.77 -11.14 11.56
CA ARG A 505 -9.69 -10.55 12.37
C ARG A 505 -10.19 -9.76 13.59
N LEU A 506 -11.44 -9.30 13.58
CA LEU A 506 -12.04 -8.60 14.73
C LEU A 506 -12.43 -9.54 15.87
N LYS A 507 -12.63 -10.84 15.61
CA LYS A 507 -13.00 -11.81 16.65
C LYS A 507 -11.96 -11.82 17.78
N ARG A 508 -12.43 -12.05 19.01
CA ARG A 508 -11.60 -12.16 20.21
C ARG A 508 -11.86 -13.46 20.95
N ASP A 509 -10.86 -13.93 21.68
CA ASP A 509 -10.99 -15.11 22.53
C ASP A 509 -11.54 -14.69 23.91
N PRO A 510 -12.72 -15.20 24.35
CA PRO A 510 -13.29 -14.85 25.64
C PRO A 510 -12.48 -15.39 26.84
N SER A 511 -11.55 -16.33 26.62
CA SER A 511 -10.69 -16.86 27.67
C SER A 511 -9.47 -15.99 27.97
N VAL A 512 -9.16 -15.04 27.09
CA VAL A 512 -8.05 -14.08 27.29
C VAL A 512 -8.55 -12.93 28.16
N PRO A 513 -7.92 -12.66 29.32
CA PRO A 513 -8.33 -11.57 30.19
C PRO A 513 -8.10 -10.20 29.53
N TYR A 514 -8.95 -9.24 29.86
CA TYR A 514 -8.83 -7.87 29.35
C TYR A 514 -8.10 -6.97 30.35
N GLU A 515 -6.98 -6.38 29.92
CA GLU A 515 -6.15 -5.47 30.70
C GLU A 515 -6.25 -4.03 30.16
N GLY A 516 -7.45 -3.42 30.25
CA GLY A 516 -7.64 -2.03 29.83
C GLY A 516 -8.73 -1.30 30.59
N TYR A 517 -8.97 -0.03 30.23
CA TYR A 517 -9.81 0.89 31.03
C TYR A 517 -11.24 1.07 30.50
N ILE A 518 -11.61 0.48 29.36
CA ILE A 518 -12.89 0.74 28.68
C ILE A 518 -14.02 -0.21 29.12
N ILE A 519 -13.67 -1.44 29.49
CA ILE A 519 -14.61 -2.52 29.81
C ILE A 519 -14.20 -3.12 31.15
N SER A 520 -15.17 -3.46 31.99
CA SER A 520 -14.87 -4.22 33.21
C SER A 520 -14.45 -5.65 32.83
N GLU A 521 -13.53 -6.24 33.59
CA GLU A 521 -13.12 -7.64 33.38
C GLU A 521 -14.34 -8.60 33.46
N ALA A 522 -15.28 -8.30 34.35
CA ALA A 522 -16.51 -9.09 34.54
C ALA A 522 -17.43 -9.10 33.30
N ASP A 523 -17.54 -7.96 32.61
CA ASP A 523 -18.41 -7.84 31.43
C ASP A 523 -17.72 -8.34 30.16
N TYR A 524 -16.39 -8.26 30.09
CA TYR A 524 -15.62 -8.52 28.87
C TYR A 524 -15.86 -9.91 28.29
N ALA A 525 -15.64 -10.98 29.08
CA ALA A 525 -15.74 -12.35 28.60
C ALA A 525 -17.14 -12.67 28.04
N THR A 526 -18.19 -12.19 28.72
CA THR A 526 -19.59 -12.37 28.29
C THR A 526 -19.86 -11.60 26.99
N ASN A 527 -19.43 -10.34 26.92
CA ASN A 527 -19.67 -9.50 25.76
C ASN A 527 -18.89 -9.95 24.52
N VAL A 528 -17.71 -10.55 24.67
CA VAL A 528 -16.95 -11.16 23.57
C VAL A 528 -17.76 -12.27 22.90
N VAL A 529 -18.48 -13.10 23.67
CA VAL A 529 -19.34 -14.14 23.12
C VAL A 529 -20.46 -13.52 22.27
N PHE A 530 -21.13 -12.48 22.78
CA PHE A 530 -22.18 -11.77 22.02
C PHE A 530 -21.65 -11.10 20.75
N PHE A 531 -20.47 -10.48 20.84
CA PHE A 531 -19.82 -9.82 19.71
C PHE A 531 -19.40 -10.82 18.63
N ASN A 532 -18.80 -11.95 19.01
CA ASN A 532 -18.42 -13.00 18.06
C ASN A 532 -19.64 -13.63 17.37
N ASP A 533 -20.75 -13.83 18.08
CA ASP A 533 -22.01 -14.34 17.51
C ASP A 533 -22.54 -13.41 16.41
N VAL A 534 -22.56 -12.09 16.65
CA VAL A 534 -23.02 -11.16 15.62
C VAL A 534 -22.03 -11.05 14.46
N LEU A 535 -20.71 -11.09 14.69
CA LEU A 535 -19.72 -11.14 13.62
C LEU A 535 -19.92 -12.37 12.71
N ASP A 536 -20.20 -13.53 13.29
CA ASP A 536 -20.47 -14.76 12.52
C ASP A 536 -21.70 -14.61 11.61
N LYS A 537 -22.74 -13.89 12.07
CA LYS A 537 -23.92 -13.57 11.23
C LYS A 537 -23.58 -12.63 10.07
N TYR A 538 -22.76 -11.60 10.30
CA TYR A 538 -22.28 -10.73 9.22
C TYR A 538 -21.44 -11.52 8.21
N ILE A 539 -20.49 -12.34 8.69
CA ILE A 539 -19.66 -13.19 7.84
C ILE A 539 -20.51 -14.13 6.99
N ASP A 540 -21.52 -14.78 7.57
CA ASP A 540 -22.45 -15.67 6.87
C ASP A 540 -23.23 -14.94 5.77
N VAL A 541 -23.82 -13.77 6.07
CA VAL A 541 -24.57 -12.98 5.08
C VAL A 541 -23.67 -12.50 3.92
N PHE A 542 -22.47 -12.01 4.23
CA PHE A 542 -21.49 -11.63 3.19
C PHE A 542 -21.00 -12.84 2.39
N SER A 543 -20.76 -13.99 3.03
CA SER A 543 -20.33 -15.21 2.35
C SER A 543 -21.41 -15.74 1.40
N ARG A 544 -22.68 -15.71 1.82
CA ARG A 544 -23.82 -16.07 0.95
C ARG A 544 -23.95 -15.11 -0.23
N SER A 545 -23.79 -13.81 0.00
CA SER A 545 -23.81 -12.82 -1.08
C SER A 545 -22.66 -13.02 -2.06
N LYS A 546 -21.42 -13.26 -1.57
CA LYS A 546 -20.25 -13.59 -2.40
C LYS A 546 -20.49 -14.86 -3.22
N THR A 547 -21.08 -15.88 -2.59
CA THR A 547 -21.46 -17.14 -3.25
C THR A 547 -22.47 -16.90 -4.37
N ALA A 548 -23.50 -16.07 -4.11
CA ALA A 548 -24.49 -15.71 -5.11
C ALA A 548 -23.87 -14.99 -6.32
N ASP A 549 -22.88 -14.11 -6.11
CA ASP A 549 -22.15 -13.46 -7.20
C ASP A 549 -21.44 -14.51 -8.09
N ILE A 550 -20.74 -15.48 -7.48
CA ILE A 550 -20.06 -16.56 -8.23
C ILE A 550 -21.08 -17.36 -9.05
N VAL A 551 -22.22 -17.72 -8.44
CA VAL A 551 -23.27 -18.49 -9.12
C VAL A 551 -23.92 -17.67 -10.25
N ALA A 552 -24.09 -16.36 -10.10
CA ALA A 552 -24.65 -15.50 -11.13
C ALA A 552 -23.67 -15.15 -12.25
N ALA A 553 -22.36 -15.14 -11.97
CA ALA A 553 -21.35 -14.77 -12.95
C ALA A 553 -21.30 -15.73 -14.15
N GLU A 554 -21.15 -15.14 -15.33
CA GLU A 554 -20.90 -15.87 -16.57
C GLU A 554 -19.49 -16.46 -16.59
N VAL A 555 -19.30 -17.51 -17.39
CA VAL A 555 -17.97 -18.07 -17.65
C VAL A 555 -17.18 -17.11 -18.54
N ASP A 556 -15.97 -16.75 -18.13
CA ASP A 556 -15.06 -15.89 -18.89
C ASP A 556 -14.50 -16.64 -20.10
N GLN A 557 -15.21 -16.53 -21.23
CA GLN A 557 -14.80 -17.13 -22.50
C GLN A 557 -13.48 -16.55 -23.02
N ALA A 558 -13.14 -15.29 -22.68
CA ALA A 558 -11.89 -14.68 -23.11
C ALA A 558 -10.70 -15.34 -22.38
N ARG A 559 -10.85 -15.62 -21.08
CA ARG A 559 -9.84 -16.38 -20.31
C ARG A 559 -9.59 -17.75 -20.93
N LEU A 560 -10.64 -18.50 -21.27
CA LEU A 560 -10.50 -19.82 -21.88
C LEU A 560 -9.79 -19.76 -23.24
N ARG A 561 -10.15 -18.79 -24.08
CA ARG A 561 -9.49 -18.56 -25.39
C ARG A 561 -8.02 -18.15 -25.25
N ASN A 562 -7.69 -17.36 -24.22
CA ASN A 562 -6.31 -16.98 -23.94
C ASN A 562 -5.46 -18.22 -23.57
N THR A 563 -6.03 -19.16 -22.82
CA THR A 563 -5.39 -20.46 -22.56
C THR A 563 -5.09 -21.20 -23.87
N ASP A 564 -6.05 -21.27 -24.79
CA ASP A 564 -5.89 -21.96 -26.08
C ASP A 564 -4.85 -21.28 -26.98
N ALA A 565 -4.86 -19.95 -27.05
CA ALA A 565 -3.91 -19.17 -27.82
C ALA A 565 -2.47 -19.33 -27.29
N ARG A 566 -2.30 -19.27 -25.96
CA ARG A 566 -1.01 -19.48 -25.30
C ARG A 566 -0.47 -20.88 -25.58
N LEU A 567 -1.27 -21.94 -25.38
CA LEU A 567 -0.85 -23.31 -25.65
C LEU A 567 -0.50 -23.53 -27.13
N THR A 568 -1.26 -22.92 -28.04
CA THR A 568 -0.99 -22.96 -29.49
C THR A 568 0.37 -22.35 -29.83
N ASN A 569 0.74 -21.26 -29.17
CA ASN A 569 2.01 -20.56 -29.40
C ASN A 569 3.21 -21.24 -28.75
N GLU A 570 3.04 -21.79 -27.54
CA GLU A 570 4.13 -22.39 -26.76
C GLU A 570 4.47 -23.83 -27.20
N LEU A 571 3.47 -24.60 -27.65
CA LEU A 571 3.65 -26.02 -27.95
C LEU A 571 4.79 -26.30 -28.95
N PRO A 572 4.93 -25.61 -30.09
CA PRO A 572 5.99 -25.93 -31.05
C PRO A 572 7.41 -25.79 -30.48
N GLY A 573 7.62 -24.77 -29.63
CA GLY A 573 8.88 -24.59 -28.90
C GLY A 573 9.10 -25.74 -27.92
N ALA A 574 8.08 -26.04 -27.11
CA ALA A 574 8.14 -27.11 -26.13
C ALA A 574 8.37 -28.50 -26.76
N LEU A 575 7.86 -28.76 -27.97
CA LEU A 575 8.10 -30.01 -28.71
C LEU A 575 9.54 -30.11 -29.22
N SER A 576 10.12 -29.00 -29.69
CA SER A 576 11.49 -28.99 -30.23
C SER A 576 12.57 -29.09 -29.16
N GLU A 577 12.27 -28.69 -27.92
CA GLU A 577 13.13 -28.86 -26.76
C GLU A 577 13.10 -30.29 -26.18
N ASP A 578 12.03 -31.05 -26.41
CA ASP A 578 11.90 -32.41 -25.88
C ASP A 578 12.82 -33.42 -26.60
N VAL A 579 13.45 -34.30 -25.83
CA VAL A 579 14.47 -35.24 -26.34
C VAL A 579 13.93 -36.22 -27.38
N LEU A 580 12.68 -36.68 -27.25
CA LEU A 580 12.06 -37.60 -28.20
C LEU A 580 11.18 -36.87 -29.21
N LEU A 581 10.37 -35.89 -28.76
CA LEU A 581 9.40 -35.25 -29.64
C LEU A 581 10.05 -34.37 -30.71
N LYS A 582 11.28 -33.88 -30.50
CA LYS A 582 12.05 -33.11 -31.50
C LYS A 582 12.32 -33.85 -32.81
N TYR A 583 12.23 -35.19 -32.81
CA TYR A 583 12.46 -35.99 -34.01
C TYR A 583 11.24 -36.06 -34.94
N PHE A 584 10.05 -35.67 -34.47
CA PHE A 584 8.89 -35.54 -35.33
C PHE A 584 8.95 -34.28 -36.17
N THR A 585 8.46 -34.37 -37.41
CA THR A 585 8.10 -33.17 -38.17
C THR A 585 6.72 -32.70 -37.68
N PHE A 586 6.68 -31.58 -36.98
CA PHE A 586 5.43 -31.02 -36.47
C PHE A 586 4.68 -30.26 -37.57
N THR A 587 3.41 -30.63 -37.80
CA THR A 587 2.53 -30.00 -38.78
C THR A 587 1.14 -29.73 -38.20
N GLN A 588 0.41 -28.78 -38.81
CA GLN A 588 -0.94 -28.39 -38.41
C GLN A 588 -1.87 -28.57 -39.61
N ASN A 589 -3.03 -29.22 -39.41
CA ASN A 589 -3.96 -29.51 -40.51
C ASN A 589 -5.41 -29.22 -40.08
N SER A 590 -6.24 -28.76 -41.01
CA SER A 590 -7.67 -28.47 -40.80
C SER A 590 -8.62 -29.46 -41.52
N GLU A 591 -8.08 -30.54 -42.11
CA GLU A 591 -8.88 -31.58 -42.76
C GLU A 591 -9.72 -32.39 -41.74
N CYS A 592 -11.04 -32.32 -41.86
CA CYS A 592 -11.97 -33.02 -40.96
C CYS A 592 -12.11 -34.53 -41.24
N ASP A 593 -11.75 -34.99 -42.43
CA ASP A 593 -11.99 -36.39 -42.87
C ASP A 593 -10.91 -37.38 -42.42
N ARG A 594 -9.96 -36.94 -41.57
CA ARG A 594 -8.91 -37.79 -41.01
C ARG A 594 -9.35 -38.46 -39.70
N ASN A 595 -8.74 -39.60 -39.38
CA ASN A 595 -8.96 -40.33 -38.13
C ASN A 595 -8.19 -39.70 -36.96
N TRP A 596 -8.61 -38.50 -36.55
CA TRP A 596 -8.02 -37.79 -35.41
C TRP A 596 -8.26 -38.51 -34.09
N LEU A 597 -7.23 -38.59 -33.24
CA LEU A 597 -7.38 -39.04 -31.86
C LEU A 597 -7.60 -37.84 -30.96
N ALA A 598 -8.77 -37.75 -30.32
CA ALA A 598 -9.05 -36.72 -29.33
C ALA A 598 -8.40 -37.06 -27.97
N ILE A 599 -7.62 -36.12 -27.44
CA ILE A 599 -7.03 -36.15 -26.10
C ILE A 599 -7.57 -34.98 -25.29
N TYR A 600 -7.75 -35.15 -23.99
CA TYR A 600 -8.15 -34.07 -23.10
C TYR A 600 -7.49 -34.16 -21.73
N ILE A 601 -7.30 -33.00 -21.09
CA ILE A 601 -6.87 -32.86 -19.70
C ILE A 601 -8.06 -32.30 -18.90
N PRO A 602 -8.68 -33.10 -18.00
CA PRO A 602 -9.72 -32.62 -17.10
C PRO A 602 -9.11 -32.16 -15.77
N VAL A 603 -9.50 -30.97 -15.28
CA VAL A 603 -9.16 -30.50 -13.93
C VAL A 603 -10.35 -29.88 -13.23
N GLY A 604 -10.54 -30.28 -11.97
CA GLY A 604 -11.52 -29.66 -11.08
C GLY A 604 -11.07 -28.25 -10.70
N VAL A 605 -11.92 -27.27 -10.96
CA VAL A 605 -11.67 -25.87 -10.63
C VAL A 605 -12.92 -25.27 -10.01
N SER A 606 -12.72 -24.36 -9.06
CA SER A 606 -13.82 -23.54 -8.54
C SER A 606 -14.39 -22.68 -9.68
N LYS A 607 -15.72 -22.51 -9.69
CA LYS A 607 -16.40 -21.58 -10.61
C LYS A 607 -15.83 -20.17 -10.52
N GLU A 608 -15.38 -19.75 -9.34
CA GLU A 608 -14.72 -18.45 -9.13
C GLU A 608 -13.51 -18.25 -10.06
N TYR A 609 -12.76 -19.31 -10.37
CA TYR A 609 -11.60 -19.24 -11.28
C TYR A 609 -12.00 -18.90 -12.72
N VAL A 610 -13.18 -19.34 -13.16
CA VAL A 610 -13.67 -19.08 -14.53
C VAL A 610 -14.73 -17.98 -14.58
N ALA A 611 -15.02 -17.31 -13.47
CA ALA A 611 -16.09 -16.31 -13.40
C ALA A 611 -15.60 -14.97 -13.97
N ARG A 612 -16.33 -14.48 -14.97
CA ARG A 612 -16.09 -13.17 -15.60
C ARG A 612 -16.20 -12.04 -14.56
N GLU A 613 -15.28 -11.08 -14.63
CA GLU A 613 -15.26 -9.84 -13.82
C GLU A 613 -15.10 -10.02 -12.29
N LEU A 614 -15.11 -11.25 -11.76
CA LEU A 614 -14.94 -11.51 -10.32
C LEU A 614 -13.50 -11.81 -9.92
N ASN A 615 -12.81 -12.64 -10.70
CA ASN A 615 -11.46 -13.10 -10.36
C ASN A 615 -10.42 -12.57 -11.34
N GLN A 616 -9.74 -11.48 -10.95
CA GLN A 616 -8.62 -10.91 -11.68
C GLN A 616 -7.26 -11.44 -11.21
N THR A 617 -7.23 -12.41 -10.29
CA THR A 617 -5.96 -13.01 -9.87
C THR A 617 -5.46 -13.99 -10.94
N ASP A 618 -4.20 -13.81 -11.32
CA ASP A 618 -3.41 -14.72 -12.15
C ASP A 618 -3.11 -16.00 -11.35
N TYR A 619 -4.14 -16.80 -11.12
CA TYR A 619 -3.94 -18.20 -10.81
C TYR A 619 -3.14 -18.82 -11.97
N GLY A 620 -2.07 -19.52 -11.60
CA GLY A 620 -1.05 -19.99 -12.53
C GLY A 620 -1.59 -20.66 -13.79
N ASP A 621 -0.80 -20.51 -14.83
CA ASP A 621 -0.93 -21.04 -16.17
C ASP A 621 -1.41 -22.51 -16.25
N PHE A 622 -2.73 -22.71 -16.45
CA PHE A 622 -3.34 -24.04 -16.50
C PHE A 622 -4.17 -24.31 -17.79
N PRO A 623 -3.99 -25.49 -18.43
CA PRO A 623 -2.92 -26.46 -18.18
C PRO A 623 -1.58 -25.90 -18.66
N SER A 624 -0.47 -26.31 -18.05
CA SER A 624 0.85 -25.90 -18.55
C SER A 624 1.19 -26.62 -19.85
N VAL A 625 2.01 -26.01 -20.72
CA VAL A 625 2.50 -26.67 -21.95
C VAL A 625 3.27 -27.95 -21.63
N SER A 626 3.97 -28.01 -20.49
CA SER A 626 4.67 -29.21 -20.01
C SER A 626 3.72 -30.38 -19.77
N GLU A 627 2.51 -30.10 -19.27
CA GLU A 627 1.50 -31.12 -19.03
C GLU A 627 0.91 -31.67 -20.35
N VAL A 628 0.78 -30.82 -21.37
CA VAL A 628 0.41 -31.23 -22.73
C VAL A 628 1.52 -32.11 -23.33
N ASN A 629 2.78 -31.67 -23.28
CA ASN A 629 3.94 -32.45 -23.74
C ASN A 629 4.00 -33.84 -23.08
N ARG A 630 3.75 -33.91 -21.77
CA ARG A 630 3.71 -35.18 -21.04
C ARG A 630 2.62 -36.12 -21.56
N ASN A 631 1.46 -35.60 -21.97
CA ASN A 631 0.40 -36.41 -22.57
C ASN A 631 0.78 -36.92 -23.97
N ILE A 632 1.41 -36.08 -24.79
CA ILE A 632 1.93 -36.48 -26.10
C ILE A 632 3.02 -37.56 -25.95
N LEU A 633 3.95 -37.40 -25.01
CA LEU A 633 4.97 -38.41 -24.68
C LEU A 633 4.36 -39.73 -24.22
N ARG A 634 3.35 -39.69 -23.34
CA ARG A 634 2.64 -40.90 -22.89
C ARG A 634 2.04 -41.65 -24.09
N ARG A 635 1.48 -40.91 -25.05
CA ARG A 635 0.95 -41.52 -26.29
C ARG A 635 2.05 -42.13 -27.15
N LEU A 636 3.17 -41.43 -27.34
CA LEU A 636 4.32 -41.96 -28.05
C LEU A 636 4.78 -43.28 -27.44
N HIS A 637 4.97 -43.32 -26.12
CA HIS A 637 5.36 -44.55 -25.43
C HIS A 637 4.36 -45.69 -25.61
N TYR A 638 3.06 -45.39 -25.60
CA TYR A 638 2.03 -46.39 -25.89
C TYR A 638 2.13 -46.94 -27.32
N VAL A 639 2.33 -46.08 -28.32
CA VAL A 639 2.48 -46.50 -29.72
C VAL A 639 3.75 -47.35 -29.92
N LEU A 640 4.88 -46.91 -29.35
CA LEU A 640 6.13 -47.66 -29.40
C LEU A 640 6.01 -49.01 -28.69
N TRP A 641 5.33 -49.05 -27.55
CA TRP A 641 5.10 -50.28 -26.80
C TRP A 641 4.30 -51.32 -27.60
N GLN A 642 3.26 -50.89 -28.31
CA GLN A 642 2.44 -51.78 -29.15
C GLN A 642 3.12 -52.19 -30.46
N SER A 643 4.20 -51.53 -30.84
CA SER A 643 4.88 -51.80 -32.10
C SER A 643 5.64 -53.12 -32.05
N GLN A 644 5.44 -53.97 -33.05
CA GLN A 644 6.19 -55.22 -33.19
C GLN A 644 7.60 -54.90 -33.72
N ALA A 645 8.64 -55.24 -32.96
CA ALA A 645 10.01 -55.04 -33.40
C ALA A 645 10.44 -56.08 -34.43
N LYS A 646 11.36 -55.70 -35.34
CA LYS A 646 11.93 -56.61 -36.36
C LYS A 646 12.64 -57.81 -35.74
N LEU A 647 13.25 -57.61 -34.57
CA LEU A 647 13.96 -58.63 -33.80
C LEU A 647 13.59 -58.52 -32.33
N THR A 648 13.46 -59.67 -31.66
CA THR A 648 13.29 -59.74 -30.20
C THR A 648 14.41 -60.58 -29.62
N ILE A 649 15.10 -60.05 -28.60
CA ILE A 649 16.32 -60.62 -28.02
C ILE A 649 16.17 -60.62 -26.51
N GLU A 650 16.51 -61.74 -25.88
CA GLU A 650 16.52 -61.84 -24.42
C GLU A 650 17.87 -61.40 -23.89
N VAL A 651 17.86 -60.54 -22.88
CA VAL A 651 19.07 -59.95 -22.30
C VAL A 651 19.05 -60.11 -20.80
N ASN A 652 20.08 -60.76 -20.28
CA ASN A 652 20.20 -61.11 -18.86
C ASN A 652 21.05 -60.12 -18.05
N ASN A 653 21.92 -59.34 -18.70
CA ASN A 653 22.79 -58.34 -18.08
C ASN A 653 23.03 -57.12 -18.98
N LEU A 654 23.50 -56.01 -18.39
CA LEU A 654 23.74 -54.76 -19.10
C LEU A 654 24.82 -54.89 -20.20
N GLU A 655 25.90 -55.65 -19.97
CA GLU A 655 26.98 -55.79 -20.97
C GLU A 655 26.47 -56.40 -22.28
N THR A 656 25.61 -57.41 -22.17
CA THR A 656 24.97 -58.05 -23.32
C THR A 656 24.07 -57.04 -24.05
N LEU A 657 23.31 -56.19 -23.33
CA LEU A 657 22.49 -55.15 -23.94
C LEU A 657 23.36 -54.15 -24.71
N LEU A 658 24.44 -53.67 -24.10
CA LEU A 658 25.33 -52.68 -24.71
C LEU A 658 26.05 -53.23 -25.94
N MET A 659 26.55 -54.46 -25.89
CA MET A 659 27.18 -55.12 -27.06
C MET A 659 26.19 -55.30 -28.21
N GLU A 660 24.98 -55.76 -27.92
CA GLU A 660 23.93 -55.99 -28.92
C GLU A 660 23.45 -54.67 -29.54
N VAL A 661 23.43 -53.57 -28.77
CA VAL A 661 23.14 -52.22 -29.28
C VAL A 661 24.30 -51.68 -30.12
N ALA A 662 25.56 -51.86 -29.68
CA ALA A 662 26.74 -51.43 -30.41
C ALA A 662 26.86 -52.14 -31.77
N GLN A 663 26.62 -53.46 -31.81
CA GLN A 663 26.64 -54.22 -33.05
C GLN A 663 25.56 -53.76 -34.04
N ARG A 664 24.35 -53.47 -33.56
CA ARG A 664 23.22 -53.06 -34.41
C ARG A 664 23.22 -51.60 -34.82
N SER A 665 23.98 -50.75 -34.13
CA SER A 665 24.18 -49.34 -34.48
C SER A 665 25.50 -49.08 -35.23
N ALA A 666 26.17 -50.14 -35.67
CA ALA A 666 27.48 -50.06 -36.34
C ALA A 666 27.43 -49.41 -37.74
N ASP A 667 26.26 -49.33 -38.36
CA ASP A 667 26.03 -48.59 -39.61
C ASP A 667 26.05 -47.06 -39.41
N GLN A 668 26.20 -46.60 -38.16
CA GLN A 668 26.26 -45.20 -37.75
C GLN A 668 25.00 -44.38 -38.07
N ASN A 669 23.87 -45.03 -38.33
CA ASN A 669 22.59 -44.33 -38.40
C ASN A 669 22.18 -43.79 -37.01
N ASN A 670 21.29 -42.79 -37.01
CA ASN A 670 20.79 -42.21 -35.77
C ASN A 670 19.73 -43.12 -35.14
N TYR A 671 20.06 -43.72 -34.01
CA TYR A 671 19.13 -44.57 -33.25
C TYR A 671 18.81 -43.98 -31.88
N ILE A 672 17.73 -44.45 -31.29
CA ILE A 672 17.35 -44.13 -29.92
C ILE A 672 17.01 -45.46 -29.23
N LEU A 673 17.70 -45.74 -28.13
CA LEU A 673 17.39 -46.84 -27.22
C LEU A 673 16.48 -46.30 -26.11
N VAL A 674 15.20 -46.65 -26.18
CA VAL A 674 14.19 -46.31 -25.18
C VAL A 674 14.11 -47.46 -24.17
N ILE A 675 14.57 -47.22 -22.96
CA ILE A 675 14.64 -48.22 -21.89
C ILE A 675 13.45 -48.04 -20.95
N TYR A 676 12.60 -49.06 -20.83
CA TYR A 676 11.47 -49.12 -19.91
C TYR A 676 11.86 -49.91 -18.65
N GLY A 677 11.47 -49.39 -17.50
CA GLY A 677 11.71 -50.02 -16.21
C GLY A 677 13.02 -49.58 -15.56
N SER A 678 13.38 -50.23 -14.45
CA SER A 678 14.51 -49.80 -13.61
C SER A 678 15.70 -50.75 -13.60
N ARG A 679 15.57 -51.97 -14.15
CA ARG A 679 16.57 -53.04 -14.08
C ARG A 679 18.01 -52.59 -14.33
N PHE A 680 18.25 -51.83 -15.40
CA PHE A 680 19.60 -51.38 -15.78
C PHE A 680 19.87 -49.90 -15.47
N SER A 681 18.95 -49.21 -14.79
CA SER A 681 18.98 -47.75 -14.67
C SER A 681 20.16 -47.23 -13.83
N GLU A 682 20.47 -47.87 -12.70
CA GLU A 682 21.60 -47.49 -11.84
C GLU A 682 22.94 -47.86 -12.49
N GLU A 683 23.06 -49.06 -13.06
CA GLU A 683 24.27 -49.52 -13.76
C GLU A 683 24.60 -48.61 -14.96
N LEU A 684 23.60 -48.15 -15.71
CA LEU A 684 23.76 -47.18 -16.79
C LEU A 684 24.18 -45.78 -16.31
N ARG A 685 23.71 -45.37 -15.12
CA ARG A 685 24.13 -44.10 -14.50
C ARG A 685 25.56 -44.18 -13.99
N GLU A 686 25.95 -45.30 -13.39
CA GLU A 686 27.32 -45.55 -12.94
C GLU A 686 28.31 -45.62 -14.11
N LEU A 687 27.87 -46.14 -15.26
CA LEU A 687 28.68 -46.24 -16.48
C LEU A 687 29.21 -44.88 -16.97
N VAL A 688 28.54 -43.77 -16.64
CA VAL A 688 29.03 -42.41 -16.91
C VAL A 688 30.41 -42.17 -16.28
N TYR A 689 30.67 -42.77 -15.12
CA TYR A 689 31.88 -42.58 -14.33
C TYR A 689 32.95 -43.65 -14.58
N GLN A 690 32.74 -44.57 -15.53
CA GLN A 690 33.64 -45.70 -15.83
C GLN A 690 34.20 -45.59 -17.27
N PRO A 691 35.01 -44.55 -17.58
CA PRO A 691 35.52 -44.30 -18.94
C PRO A 691 36.34 -45.47 -19.49
N GLU A 692 37.01 -46.24 -18.64
CA GLU A 692 37.77 -47.43 -19.00
C GLU A 692 36.92 -48.53 -19.65
N ARG A 693 35.59 -48.51 -19.47
CA ARG A 693 34.65 -49.45 -20.10
C ARG A 693 34.05 -48.92 -21.40
N HIS A 694 34.25 -47.64 -21.74
CA HIS A 694 33.56 -47.00 -22.87
C HIS A 694 34.01 -47.57 -24.22
N ASP A 695 35.32 -47.81 -24.39
CA ASP A 695 35.88 -48.35 -25.63
C ASP A 695 35.32 -49.74 -25.97
N ALA A 696 35.07 -50.58 -24.95
CA ALA A 696 34.57 -51.95 -25.12
C ALA A 696 33.14 -52.01 -25.69
N PHE A 697 32.36 -50.94 -25.51
CA PHE A 697 30.96 -50.85 -25.95
C PHE A 697 30.72 -49.74 -26.97
N SER A 698 31.79 -49.19 -27.57
CA SER A 698 31.71 -48.07 -28.53
C SER A 698 30.94 -46.86 -27.98
N ILE A 699 31.18 -46.51 -26.71
CA ILE A 699 30.51 -45.40 -26.04
C ILE A 699 31.24 -44.08 -26.31
N HIS A 700 30.48 -43.03 -26.60
CA HIS A 700 30.97 -41.67 -26.80
C HIS A 700 30.23 -40.70 -25.88
N VAL A 701 30.96 -39.87 -25.13
CA VAL A 701 30.36 -38.84 -24.28
C VAL A 701 29.76 -37.74 -25.16
N ASP A 702 28.46 -37.50 -25.00
CA ASP A 702 27.71 -36.44 -25.68
C ASP A 702 27.01 -35.59 -24.63
N VAL A 703 27.66 -34.50 -24.23
CA VAL A 703 27.14 -33.57 -23.22
C VAL A 703 25.85 -32.90 -23.71
N SER A 704 25.66 -32.76 -25.02
CA SER A 704 24.44 -32.19 -25.61
C SER A 704 23.23 -33.13 -25.51
N ALA A 705 23.45 -34.43 -25.31
CA ALA A 705 22.40 -35.41 -25.05
C ALA A 705 21.89 -35.40 -23.60
N ARG A 706 22.52 -34.66 -22.69
CA ARG A 706 22.16 -34.64 -21.26
C ARG A 706 20.80 -33.99 -21.05
N GLY A 707 19.84 -34.76 -20.56
CA GLY A 707 18.49 -34.31 -20.20
C GLY A 707 17.99 -35.01 -18.94
N SER A 708 16.80 -34.62 -18.45
CA SER A 708 16.21 -35.24 -17.25
C SER A 708 15.91 -36.74 -17.42
N ARG A 709 15.81 -37.21 -18.67
CA ARG A 709 15.53 -38.61 -19.06
C ARG A 709 16.54 -39.19 -20.04
N SER A 710 17.64 -38.52 -20.34
CA SER A 710 18.65 -38.99 -21.28
C SER A 710 20.04 -38.93 -20.67
N LEU A 711 20.85 -39.94 -21.00
CA LEU A 711 22.21 -40.06 -20.47
C LEU A 711 23.19 -39.19 -21.28
N PRO A 712 24.28 -38.69 -20.67
CA PRO A 712 25.25 -37.81 -21.32
C PRO A 712 26.25 -38.57 -22.23
N PHE A 713 25.83 -39.70 -22.79
CA PHE A 713 26.65 -40.53 -23.69
C PHE A 713 25.77 -41.31 -24.67
N ARG A 714 26.38 -41.72 -25.79
CA ARG A 714 25.77 -42.52 -26.85
C ARG A 714 26.56 -43.80 -27.08
N ILE A 715 25.92 -44.80 -27.66
CA ILE A 715 26.57 -46.02 -28.16
C ILE A 715 26.63 -45.89 -29.68
N ASN A 716 27.80 -45.74 -30.28
CA ASN A 716 27.94 -45.19 -31.63
C ASN A 716 27.12 -43.87 -31.75
N ASN A 717 26.15 -43.82 -32.68
CA ASN A 717 25.20 -42.71 -32.83
C ASN A 717 23.86 -42.93 -32.10
N CYS A 718 23.73 -43.98 -31.30
CA CYS A 718 22.50 -44.32 -30.57
C CYS A 718 22.36 -43.55 -29.25
N LEU A 719 21.29 -42.74 -29.12
CA LEU A 719 20.91 -42.02 -27.91
C LEU A 719 20.24 -42.95 -26.89
N ILE A 720 20.55 -42.81 -25.61
CA ILE A 720 19.87 -43.57 -24.54
C ILE A 720 18.82 -42.69 -23.84
N TYR A 721 17.56 -43.14 -23.89
CA TYR A 721 16.42 -42.50 -23.23
C TYR A 721 15.81 -43.44 -22.18
N LEU A 722 15.58 -42.92 -20.97
CA LEU A 722 15.08 -43.66 -19.81
C LEU A 722 13.62 -43.32 -19.51
N VAL A 723 12.76 -44.34 -19.52
CA VAL A 723 11.36 -44.27 -19.09
C VAL A 723 11.26 -44.83 -17.67
N LEU A 724 11.52 -43.96 -16.70
CA LEU A 724 11.47 -44.27 -15.27
C LEU A 724 10.03 -44.61 -14.82
N ASN A 725 9.89 -45.50 -13.84
CA ASN A 725 8.62 -45.94 -13.25
C ASN A 725 7.67 -46.70 -14.20
N SER A 726 8.19 -47.34 -15.25
CA SER A 726 7.42 -48.34 -16.00
C SER A 726 7.41 -49.67 -15.24
N GLU A 727 6.26 -50.33 -15.14
CA GLU A 727 6.15 -51.69 -14.59
C GLU A 727 6.70 -52.76 -15.54
N GLN A 728 6.95 -52.39 -16.80
CA GLN A 728 7.47 -53.27 -17.83
C GLN A 728 8.99 -53.12 -17.92
N GLU A 729 9.70 -54.25 -18.03
CA GLU A 729 11.16 -54.28 -18.14
C GLU A 729 11.59 -54.75 -19.52
N PHE A 730 11.75 -53.80 -20.45
CA PHE A 730 12.30 -54.06 -21.78
C PHE A 730 12.92 -52.79 -22.35
N SER A 731 13.74 -52.92 -23.39
CA SER A 731 14.25 -51.79 -24.17
C SER A 731 13.83 -51.90 -25.62
N LEU A 732 13.54 -50.76 -26.26
CA LEU A 732 13.26 -50.67 -27.69
C LEU A 732 14.32 -49.83 -28.36
N MET A 733 14.97 -50.38 -29.38
CA MET A 733 15.84 -49.62 -30.27
C MET A 733 15.03 -49.18 -31.48
N VAL A 734 14.89 -47.87 -31.66
CA VAL A 734 14.14 -47.24 -32.76
C VAL A 734 15.06 -46.37 -33.60
N SER A 735 14.82 -46.32 -34.91
CA SER A 735 15.50 -45.36 -35.77
C SER A 735 14.97 -43.96 -35.47
N ALA A 736 15.83 -42.95 -35.36
CA ALA A 736 15.39 -41.57 -35.24
C ALA A 736 14.59 -41.11 -36.47
N GLU A 737 14.84 -41.72 -37.64
CA GLU A 737 14.10 -41.47 -38.89
C GLU A 737 12.71 -42.14 -38.92
N SER A 738 12.41 -43.03 -37.96
CA SER A 738 11.07 -43.65 -37.84
C SER A 738 10.03 -42.69 -37.26
N PHE A 739 10.46 -41.56 -36.69
CA PHE A 739 9.58 -40.50 -36.20
C PHE A 739 9.11 -39.67 -37.40
N GLY A 740 7.90 -39.94 -37.87
CA GLY A 740 7.32 -39.28 -39.04
C GLY A 740 6.76 -37.90 -38.70
N GLU A 741 5.48 -37.71 -39.00
CA GLU A 741 4.78 -36.47 -38.67
C GLU A 741 4.00 -36.56 -37.36
N LEU A 742 4.06 -35.46 -36.61
CA LEU A 742 3.18 -35.18 -35.48
C LEU A 742 2.21 -34.07 -35.91
N ARG A 743 0.99 -34.47 -36.24
CA ARG A 743 -0.06 -33.57 -36.73
C ARG A 743 -1.01 -33.22 -35.59
N LEU A 744 -1.28 -31.94 -35.42
CA LEU A 744 -2.42 -31.48 -34.62
C LEU A 744 -3.48 -30.87 -35.53
N PHE A 745 -4.73 -31.10 -35.15
CA PHE A 745 -5.86 -30.45 -35.81
C PHE A 745 -5.84 -28.95 -35.49
N ARG A 746 -6.04 -28.13 -36.52
CA ARG A 746 -6.13 -26.68 -36.43
C ARG A 746 -7.59 -26.26 -36.57
N TYR A 747 -8.15 -25.81 -35.46
CA TYR A 747 -9.53 -25.35 -35.35
C TYR A 747 -9.79 -24.09 -36.21
N PRO A 748 -11.05 -23.79 -36.56
CA PRO A 748 -11.40 -22.66 -37.43
C PRO A 748 -10.98 -21.29 -36.90
N ASP A 749 -10.80 -21.14 -35.59
CA ASP A 749 -10.32 -19.93 -34.94
C ASP A 749 -8.79 -19.79 -34.98
N GLY A 750 -8.10 -20.76 -35.59
CA GLY A 750 -6.66 -20.78 -35.77
C GLY A 750 -5.89 -21.43 -34.63
N THR A 751 -6.55 -21.86 -33.55
CA THR A 751 -5.93 -22.52 -32.40
C THR A 751 -5.76 -24.03 -32.62
N LEU A 752 -4.92 -24.67 -31.80
CA LEU A 752 -4.72 -26.13 -31.77
C LEU A 752 -5.42 -26.81 -30.59
N PHE A 753 -6.00 -26.02 -29.69
CA PHE A 753 -6.60 -26.46 -28.44
C PHE A 753 -7.96 -25.83 -28.30
N ASN A 754 -8.86 -26.52 -27.60
CA ASN A 754 -10.15 -25.99 -27.24
C ASN A 754 -10.39 -26.22 -25.75
N THR A 755 -10.43 -25.13 -24.99
CA THR A 755 -10.66 -25.15 -23.56
C THR A 755 -12.08 -24.72 -23.25
N PHE A 756 -12.81 -25.57 -22.52
CA PHE A 756 -14.17 -25.28 -22.07
C PHE A 756 -14.36 -25.64 -20.60
N TYR A 757 -15.28 -24.93 -19.96
CA TYR A 757 -15.69 -25.19 -18.59
C TYR A 757 -17.06 -25.86 -18.56
N ARG A 758 -17.21 -26.86 -17.70
CA ARG A 758 -18.49 -27.49 -17.40
C ARG A 758 -18.74 -27.47 -15.90
N SER A 759 -19.84 -26.84 -15.49
CA SER A 759 -20.30 -26.86 -14.09
C SER A 759 -20.56 -28.28 -13.61
N SER A 760 -20.28 -28.51 -12.32
CA SER A 760 -20.65 -29.73 -11.61
C SER A 760 -22.07 -29.63 -11.04
N ASP A 761 -22.49 -30.62 -10.25
CA ASP A 761 -23.75 -30.57 -9.48
C ASP A 761 -23.71 -29.48 -8.40
N ASP A 762 -22.53 -29.19 -7.85
CA ASP A 762 -22.28 -28.01 -7.04
C ASP A 762 -22.04 -26.81 -7.98
N PRO A 763 -22.88 -25.75 -7.94
CA PRO A 763 -22.73 -24.60 -8.82
C PRO A 763 -21.45 -23.77 -8.55
N LEU A 764 -20.74 -24.04 -7.45
CA LEU A 764 -19.45 -23.41 -7.11
C LEU A 764 -18.24 -24.17 -7.64
N GLU A 765 -18.44 -25.36 -8.16
CA GLU A 765 -17.37 -26.22 -8.65
C GLU A 765 -17.66 -26.66 -10.09
N GLY A 766 -16.60 -26.95 -10.82
CA GLY A 766 -16.72 -27.50 -12.15
C GLY A 766 -15.45 -28.13 -12.65
N VAL A 767 -15.50 -28.59 -13.89
CA VAL A 767 -14.37 -29.21 -14.56
C VAL A 767 -14.03 -28.37 -15.77
N MET A 768 -12.81 -27.83 -15.78
CA MET A 768 -12.23 -27.27 -16.99
C MET A 768 -11.57 -28.39 -17.79
N LYS A 769 -11.82 -28.42 -19.10
CA LYS A 769 -11.26 -29.42 -20.01
C LYS A 769 -10.59 -28.70 -21.16
N THR A 770 -9.30 -28.97 -21.33
CA THR A 770 -8.56 -28.59 -22.54
C THR A 770 -8.45 -29.82 -23.42
N LEU A 771 -9.00 -29.73 -24.63
CA LEU A 771 -9.05 -30.81 -25.61
C LEU A 771 -8.23 -30.44 -26.85
N TRP A 772 -7.59 -31.43 -27.45
CA TRP A 772 -6.95 -31.32 -28.76
C TRP A 772 -7.03 -32.64 -29.51
N GLU A 773 -6.86 -32.56 -30.81
CA GLU A 773 -6.89 -33.70 -31.73
C GLU A 773 -5.50 -33.90 -32.33
N ILE A 774 -5.02 -35.14 -32.29
CA ILE A 774 -3.65 -35.51 -32.66
C ILE A 774 -3.63 -36.73 -33.58
N GLU A 775 -2.71 -36.71 -34.53
CA GLU A 775 -2.29 -37.86 -35.32
C GLU A 775 -0.77 -37.97 -35.19
N MET A 776 -0.29 -39.16 -34.83
CA MET A 776 1.12 -39.43 -34.57
C MET A 776 1.57 -40.60 -35.44
N GLU A 777 2.51 -40.35 -36.34
CA GLU A 777 2.95 -41.30 -37.34
C GLU A 777 4.34 -41.86 -37.01
N ILE A 778 4.42 -43.17 -36.80
CA ILE A 778 5.69 -43.91 -36.72
C ILE A 778 5.82 -44.71 -38.02
N THR A 779 6.80 -44.36 -38.85
CA THR A 779 6.89 -44.79 -40.26
C THR A 779 7.58 -46.14 -40.43
N ASP A 780 8.33 -46.60 -39.42
CA ASP A 780 9.01 -47.90 -39.43
C ASP A 780 8.87 -48.59 -38.07
N THR A 781 8.95 -49.91 -38.09
CA THR A 781 8.92 -50.74 -36.88
C THR A 781 10.22 -50.63 -36.09
N PRO A 782 10.18 -50.77 -34.74
CA PRO A 782 11.39 -50.80 -33.93
C PRO A 782 12.39 -51.84 -34.45
N VAL A 783 13.68 -51.48 -34.46
CA VAL A 783 14.75 -52.31 -34.99
C VAL A 783 14.95 -53.56 -34.14
N ALA A 784 14.92 -53.39 -32.82
CA ALA A 784 15.07 -54.48 -31.87
C ALA A 784 14.29 -54.21 -30.58
N ARG A 785 13.77 -55.27 -30.00
CA ARG A 785 13.19 -55.32 -28.66
C ARG A 785 14.05 -56.21 -27.79
N PHE A 786 14.49 -55.67 -26.66
CA PHE A 786 15.33 -56.35 -25.69
C PHE A 786 14.50 -56.67 -24.47
N GLU A 787 14.15 -57.94 -24.30
CA GLU A 787 13.42 -58.42 -23.13
C GLU A 787 14.39 -58.59 -21.97
N HIS A 788 14.14 -57.88 -20.87
CA HIS A 788 14.98 -57.95 -19.71
C HIS A 788 14.54 -59.16 -18.87
N ARG A 789 15.22 -60.31 -18.99
CA ARG A 789 14.90 -61.54 -18.27
C ARG A 789 15.93 -61.93 -17.24
#